data_AF-A0A6L9YR12-F1
#
_entry.id   AF-A0A6L9YR12-F1
#
_cell.length_a   1.000
_cell.length_b   1.000
_cell.length_c   1.000
_cell.angle_alpha   90.00
_cell.angle_beta   90.00
_cell.angle_gamma   90.00
#
_symmetry.space_group_name_H-M   'P 1'
#
loop_
_entity.id
_entity.type
_entity.pdbx_description
1 polymer ?
#
loop_
_entity_poly.entity_id
_entity_poly.type
_entity_poly.pdbx_seq_one_letter_code
_entity_poly.pdbx_strand_id
1 'polypeptide(L)'
;MFRFVAVVRSSSLLTLGALAVVSSLILKPLEAGAAVNDQSLIFVKDSLPQEPVLIPENLNKGDNQVLGSDTVRNFNTMGINPLLSPPAPAKISQALPPNLPPGIELPEDRLPDRPPSLEPAPEPQPPQKLPPVDELLDPSAPSPDLPDEILEDIPKQIFIKRFNIIGSTVFSQEKLAEITDRFLNQPISFPTLFKIRSEITKLYDDEGYVNSGAYIPPQQLEDGIVTIEIIEGELEDIIVKGLSRLNSNYIKSRLAIATKKPLNVRHLLQALQMLRLDPLIANISAELSAGVEPGESLLEVTVTEADTFSTQITLDNGRSPSVGSFRRRPKIREGNLLGLGDALEFNYTNTDGSDTFDVSYTLPINPRNGTLRLAYGTTSSEVIEPPFDDIDIDSESRFYEITLRQPVFQTPTEEVAIGIIGSRQESETSILDTPFPLSAGADDEGRTRINAIRLFQEWTKRSEQQVLAARSQFSIGISSGDTTINSGRGEPDSNFFAWRGQGQWVRLLAPNTILLIRGDVQLADRSLVPLEQIGIGGLESVRGYRQDLILSDNGAFISAELRLPIIQNPDSGTLVQLTPFLDFGTGWNKEDENDIDDNTIASLGLGLRWQQGNFLEANVGWGLQLVPVDTRDRTLQEDGFYFSVIFRPF
;
A
#
# COMPACT_ATOMS: atom_id res chain seq x y z
N MET A 1 -10.55 -54.51 -11.45
CA MET A 1 -10.52 -55.56 -12.49
C MET A 1 -11.39 -55.08 -13.65
N PHE A 2 -10.78 -54.76 -14.79
CA PHE A 2 -11.28 -54.64 -16.18
C PHE A 2 -10.41 -53.63 -16.95
N ARG A 3 -10.16 -53.95 -18.22
CA ARG A 3 -8.99 -53.65 -19.05
C ARG A 3 -9.35 -52.72 -20.21
N PHE A 4 -8.38 -51.85 -20.59
CA PHE A 4 -8.03 -51.27 -21.90
C PHE A 4 -9.10 -50.59 -22.80
N VAL A 5 -8.74 -49.48 -23.46
CA VAL A 5 -8.13 -49.42 -24.81
C VAL A 5 -7.75 -47.96 -25.16
N ALA A 6 -6.58 -47.78 -25.77
CA ALA A 6 -6.06 -46.52 -26.32
C ALA A 6 -6.47 -46.33 -27.79
N VAL A 7 -6.63 -45.09 -28.23
CA VAL A 7 -6.49 -44.73 -29.66
C VAL A 7 -5.73 -43.41 -29.75
N VAL A 8 -4.52 -43.50 -30.33
CA VAL A 8 -3.74 -42.36 -30.84
C VAL A 8 -4.16 -42.12 -32.28
N ARG A 9 -4.43 -40.87 -32.66
CA ARG A 9 -4.34 -40.40 -34.05
C ARG A 9 -3.70 -39.03 -34.12
N SER A 10 -2.60 -38.97 -34.86
CA SER A 10 -1.90 -37.77 -35.31
C SER A 10 -2.60 -37.16 -36.52
N SER A 11 -2.70 -35.83 -36.58
CA SER A 11 -2.55 -35.06 -37.83
C SER A 11 -2.49 -33.55 -37.54
N SER A 12 -1.38 -32.99 -37.97
CA SER A 12 -0.99 -31.60 -38.18
C SER A 12 -2.01 -30.73 -38.96
N LEU A 13 -2.18 -29.46 -38.57
CA LEU A 13 -1.74 -28.25 -39.30
C LEU A 13 -2.39 -26.96 -38.76
N LEU A 14 -1.57 -25.90 -38.77
CA LEU A 14 -1.82 -24.48 -38.56
C LEU A 14 -3.22 -23.95 -38.93
N THR A 15 -3.79 -23.08 -38.08
CA THR A 15 -3.97 -21.63 -38.39
C THR A 15 -4.57 -20.85 -37.21
N LEU A 16 -4.06 -19.61 -37.09
CA LEU A 16 -4.53 -18.40 -36.41
C LEU A 16 -5.88 -18.43 -35.65
N GLY A 17 -5.85 -17.81 -34.47
CA GLY A 17 -6.93 -16.95 -34.00
C GLY A 17 -7.26 -17.07 -32.52
N ALA A 18 -6.81 -16.10 -31.71
CA ALA A 18 -7.52 -15.72 -30.49
C ALA A 18 -6.98 -14.38 -29.94
N LEU A 19 -7.49 -13.28 -30.50
CA LEU A 19 -7.63 -12.03 -29.76
C LEU A 19 -9.12 -11.91 -29.40
N ALA A 20 -9.37 -11.62 -28.12
CA ALA A 20 -10.60 -11.11 -27.53
C ALA A 20 -11.77 -12.07 -27.18
N VAL A 21 -12.29 -11.78 -25.98
CA VAL A 21 -13.62 -12.08 -25.42
C VAL A 21 -13.81 -13.46 -24.80
N VAL A 22 -13.73 -13.53 -23.46
CA VAL A 22 -14.82 -14.12 -22.64
C VAL A 22 -14.95 -13.35 -21.32
N SER A 23 -15.90 -12.44 -21.30
CA SER A 23 -16.66 -12.12 -20.09
C SER A 23 -17.82 -13.11 -20.01
N SER A 24 -18.14 -13.55 -18.79
CA SER A 24 -19.34 -14.31 -18.38
C SER A 24 -19.53 -15.75 -18.88
N LEU A 25 -19.46 -16.71 -17.95
CA LEU A 25 -20.39 -17.85 -17.87
C LEU A 25 -20.33 -18.50 -16.47
N ILE A 26 -21.30 -18.09 -15.65
CA ILE A 26 -22.16 -18.92 -14.78
C ILE A 26 -21.56 -20.27 -14.32
N LEU A 27 -21.23 -20.34 -13.02
CA LEU A 27 -21.26 -21.58 -12.26
C LEU A 27 -22.14 -21.37 -11.02
N LYS A 28 -23.25 -22.11 -10.96
CA LYS A 28 -24.08 -22.30 -9.78
C LYS A 28 -23.20 -22.85 -8.63
N PRO A 29 -23.34 -22.37 -7.39
CA PRO A 29 -22.71 -23.04 -6.27
C PRO A 29 -23.46 -24.35 -5.97
N LEU A 30 -22.69 -25.44 -5.87
CA LEU A 30 -23.14 -26.69 -5.27
C LEU A 30 -23.16 -26.48 -3.75
N GLU A 31 -24.32 -26.66 -3.13
CA GLU A 31 -24.48 -26.73 -1.68
C GLU A 31 -23.68 -27.91 -1.12
N ALA A 32 -22.72 -27.62 -0.25
CA ALA A 32 -22.17 -28.58 0.69
C ALA A 32 -22.05 -27.86 2.04
N GLY A 33 -22.98 -28.18 2.94
CA GLY A 33 -23.02 -27.65 4.29
C GLY A 33 -21.77 -28.02 5.09
N ALA A 34 -21.12 -27.01 5.63
CA ALA A 34 -20.23 -27.14 6.77
C ALA A 34 -20.68 -26.10 7.80
N ALA A 35 -21.23 -26.61 8.90
CA ALA A 35 -21.67 -25.83 10.04
C ALA A 35 -20.50 -25.06 10.65
N VAL A 36 -20.67 -23.75 10.83
CA VAL A 36 -19.82 -22.94 11.68
C VAL A 36 -20.72 -22.28 12.71
N ASN A 37 -20.35 -22.50 13.97
CA ASN A 37 -21.09 -22.18 15.19
C ASN A 37 -21.61 -20.74 15.24
N ASP A 38 -22.92 -20.67 15.43
CA ASP A 38 -23.66 -19.51 15.89
C ASP A 38 -23.31 -19.28 17.38
N GLN A 39 -22.57 -18.23 17.70
CA GLN A 39 -22.51 -17.74 19.09
C GLN A 39 -23.57 -16.66 19.26
N SER A 40 -24.77 -17.11 19.58
CA SER A 40 -25.86 -16.29 20.10
C SER A 40 -25.49 -15.71 21.46
N LEU A 41 -25.45 -14.38 21.58
CA LEU A 41 -25.44 -13.67 22.87
C LEU A 41 -26.85 -13.72 23.48
N ILE A 42 -26.98 -14.42 24.61
CA ILE A 42 -28.19 -14.43 25.44
C ILE A 42 -28.09 -13.23 26.41
N PHE A 43 -28.98 -12.25 26.26
CA PHE A 43 -29.15 -11.19 27.26
C PHE A 43 -30.03 -11.70 28.40
N VAL A 44 -29.44 -11.89 29.58
CA VAL A 44 -30.19 -11.96 30.84
C VAL A 44 -30.33 -10.54 31.37
N LYS A 45 -31.59 -10.12 31.54
CA LYS A 45 -32.00 -8.83 32.06
C LYS A 45 -31.79 -8.80 33.56
N ASP A 46 -30.89 -7.96 34.04
CA ASP A 46 -31.04 -7.23 35.31
C ASP A 46 -30.13 -5.97 35.32
N SER A 47 -30.59 -4.98 36.05
CA SER A 47 -30.31 -3.53 36.05
C SER A 47 -28.87 -3.07 36.34
N LEU A 48 -28.40 -2.09 35.53
CA LEU A 48 -27.44 -0.95 35.70
C LEU A 48 -26.42 -0.94 36.87
N PRO A 49 -25.20 -0.36 36.72
CA PRO A 49 -24.88 0.87 35.96
C PRO A 49 -23.75 0.74 34.91
N GLN A 50 -23.61 1.79 34.12
CA GLN A 50 -22.75 1.88 32.94
C GLN A 50 -21.26 1.74 33.25
N GLU A 51 -20.64 0.73 32.64
CA GLU A 51 -19.19 0.67 32.43
C GLU A 51 -18.84 1.26 31.05
N PRO A 52 -17.69 1.93 30.90
CA PRO A 52 -17.18 2.34 29.60
C PRO A 52 -17.06 1.13 28.68
N VAL A 53 -17.52 1.26 27.43
CA VAL A 53 -17.38 0.22 26.41
C VAL A 53 -15.89 0.12 26.03
N LEU A 54 -15.16 -0.69 26.78
CA LEU A 54 -13.82 -1.13 26.42
C LEU A 54 -13.93 -2.00 25.17
N ILE A 55 -13.33 -1.55 24.08
CA ILE A 55 -13.04 -2.39 22.91
C ILE A 55 -12.16 -3.54 23.43
N PRO A 56 -12.54 -4.82 23.25
CA PRO A 56 -11.90 -5.92 23.96
C PRO A 56 -10.40 -6.03 23.66
N GLU A 57 -9.60 -5.99 24.72
CA GLU A 57 -8.13 -6.07 24.71
C GLU A 57 -7.59 -7.53 24.52
N ASN A 58 -8.45 -8.49 24.16
CA ASN A 58 -8.08 -9.91 24.07
C ASN A 58 -8.38 -10.51 22.70
N LEU A 59 -7.44 -10.32 21.77
CA LEU A 59 -7.24 -11.20 20.61
C LEU A 59 -5.75 -11.59 20.45
N ASN A 60 -4.94 -11.44 21.49
CA ASN A 60 -3.49 -11.65 21.44
C ASN A 60 -3.02 -13.05 21.90
N LYS A 61 -3.91 -14.05 21.92
CA LYS A 61 -3.53 -15.46 22.07
C LYS A 61 -4.47 -16.35 21.27
N GLY A 62 -4.06 -16.66 20.05
CA GLY A 62 -4.72 -17.65 19.21
C GLY A 62 -4.16 -17.57 17.79
N ASP A 63 -3.62 -18.68 17.32
CA ASP A 63 -3.04 -18.95 15.99
C ASP A 63 -3.91 -18.51 14.80
N ASN A 64 -4.04 -17.22 14.55
CA ASN A 64 -4.66 -16.69 13.33
C ASN A 64 -3.58 -16.11 12.42
N GLN A 65 -3.13 -16.96 11.51
CA GLN A 65 -2.17 -16.67 10.45
C GLN A 65 -2.80 -15.75 9.40
N VAL A 66 -2.78 -14.46 9.67
CA VAL A 66 -2.97 -13.43 8.66
C VAL A 66 -1.64 -13.29 7.89
N LEU A 67 -1.69 -13.01 6.59
CA LEU A 67 -0.56 -12.38 5.89
C LEU A 67 -0.20 -11.09 6.66
N GLY A 68 0.75 -11.19 7.59
CA GLY A 68 1.07 -10.10 8.53
C GLY A 68 1.41 -8.81 7.78
N SER A 69 1.36 -7.69 8.50
CA SER A 69 1.83 -6.38 8.01
C SER A 69 3.20 -6.45 7.33
N ASP A 70 4.05 -7.40 7.73
CA ASP A 70 5.36 -7.64 7.13
C ASP A 70 5.30 -8.23 5.72
N THR A 71 4.27 -9.01 5.39
CA THR A 71 4.06 -9.51 4.02
C THR A 71 3.54 -8.39 3.11
N VAL A 72 2.79 -7.43 3.66
CA VAL A 72 2.31 -6.23 2.96
C VAL A 72 3.41 -5.16 2.82
N ARG A 73 4.26 -4.97 3.85
CA ARG A 73 5.48 -4.15 3.76
C ARG A 73 6.45 -4.70 2.71
N ASN A 74 6.56 -6.03 2.62
CA ASN A 74 7.33 -6.71 1.59
C ASN A 74 6.72 -6.63 0.19
N PHE A 75 5.41 -6.39 0.05
CA PHE A 75 4.78 -6.22 -1.27
C PHE A 75 5.18 -4.91 -1.96
N ASN A 76 5.35 -3.82 -1.19
CA ASN A 76 5.88 -2.55 -1.69
C ASN A 76 7.40 -2.59 -1.94
N THR A 77 8.12 -3.52 -1.32
CA THR A 77 9.56 -3.75 -1.59
C THR A 77 9.82 -4.84 -2.63
N MET A 78 8.82 -5.65 -3.01
CA MET A 78 8.90 -6.69 -4.06
C MET A 78 8.45 -6.23 -5.46
N GLY A 79 8.30 -4.93 -5.69
CA GLY A 79 8.26 -4.36 -7.04
C GLY A 79 6.91 -4.47 -7.75
N ILE A 80 6.11 -3.41 -7.63
CA ILE A 80 5.78 -2.68 -8.86
C ILE A 80 6.68 -1.46 -8.82
N ASN A 81 7.95 -1.64 -9.16
CA ASN A 81 8.89 -0.52 -9.20
C ASN A 81 8.53 0.33 -10.43
N PRO A 82 8.06 1.59 -10.28
CA PRO A 82 8.12 2.53 -11.40
C PRO A 82 9.58 2.87 -11.76
N LEU A 83 10.53 2.53 -10.89
CA LEU A 83 11.95 2.63 -11.11
C LEU A 83 12.50 1.27 -11.54
N LEU A 84 12.33 0.94 -12.83
CA LEU A 84 13.48 0.33 -13.48
C LEU A 84 14.58 1.39 -13.41
N SER A 85 15.73 1.05 -12.86
CA SER A 85 16.95 1.77 -13.22
C SER A 85 16.98 1.85 -14.76
N PRO A 86 17.41 2.96 -15.37
CA PRO A 86 17.62 2.97 -16.82
C PRO A 86 18.39 1.70 -17.22
N PRO A 87 18.04 1.04 -18.33
CA PRO A 87 18.80 -0.10 -18.82
C PRO A 87 20.28 0.28 -18.87
N ALA A 88 21.15 -0.69 -18.57
CA ALA A 88 22.58 -0.43 -18.60
C ALA A 88 22.96 0.23 -19.94
N PRO A 89 23.85 1.23 -19.95
CA PRO A 89 24.38 1.75 -21.18
C PRO A 89 24.94 0.60 -22.03
N ALA A 90 24.87 0.77 -23.35
CA ALA A 90 25.49 -0.17 -24.27
C ALA A 90 26.92 -0.49 -23.80
N LYS A 91 27.20 -1.78 -23.68
CA LYS A 91 28.35 -2.44 -23.06
C LYS A 91 29.74 -1.94 -23.53
N ILE A 92 30.49 -1.00 -22.88
CA ILE A 92 31.99 -0.86 -22.94
C ILE A 92 32.70 -0.12 -21.70
N SER A 93 34.03 -0.21 -21.39
CA SER A 93 34.63 -0.80 -20.15
C SER A 93 35.57 -0.04 -19.08
N GLN A 94 36.21 -0.73 -18.05
CA GLN A 94 36.47 -0.54 -16.54
C GLN A 94 37.61 0.37 -15.94
N ALA A 95 37.37 1.02 -14.77
CA ALA A 95 38.14 1.14 -13.49
C ALA A 95 38.59 2.52 -12.90
N LEU A 96 38.49 2.59 -11.55
CA LEU A 96 38.56 3.70 -10.57
C LEU A 96 39.91 4.43 -10.25
N PRO A 97 39.87 5.63 -9.61
CA PRO A 97 41.02 6.47 -9.21
C PRO A 97 41.39 6.43 -7.68
N PRO A 98 42.49 7.09 -7.23
CA PRO A 98 42.98 7.02 -5.83
C PRO A 98 42.91 8.32 -4.98
N ASN A 99 42.63 8.10 -3.68
CA ASN A 99 43.10 8.73 -2.42
C ASN A 99 42.99 10.24 -2.09
N LEU A 100 42.49 10.51 -0.87
CA LEU A 100 42.52 11.79 -0.13
C LEU A 100 43.28 11.66 1.21
N PRO A 101 43.98 12.71 1.71
CA PRO A 101 44.68 12.72 3.01
C PRO A 101 43.90 13.45 4.15
N PRO A 102 44.43 13.46 5.41
CA PRO A 102 43.63 13.46 6.65
C PRO A 102 43.72 14.72 7.54
N GLY A 103 42.77 14.81 8.49
CA GLY A 103 42.97 15.30 9.87
C GLY A 103 42.59 16.77 10.18
N ILE A 104 41.88 16.99 11.30
CA ILE A 104 42.12 18.03 12.34
C ILE A 104 41.19 17.78 13.54
N GLU A 105 41.74 18.04 14.73
CA GLU A 105 41.34 17.66 16.09
C GLU A 105 40.15 18.42 16.72
N LEU A 106 39.55 17.76 17.71
CA LEU A 106 38.54 18.23 18.66
C LEU A 106 39.11 19.20 19.71
N PRO A 107 38.37 20.25 20.13
CA PRO A 107 38.56 20.91 21.41
C PRO A 107 37.51 20.47 22.43
N GLU A 108 37.99 20.01 23.59
CA GLU A 108 37.26 19.75 24.83
C GLU A 108 36.70 21.02 25.49
N ASP A 109 35.57 20.82 26.16
CA ASP A 109 35.07 21.44 27.40
C ASP A 109 35.09 22.96 27.57
N ARG A 110 33.87 23.53 27.56
CA ARG A 110 33.42 24.49 28.59
C ARG A 110 31.92 24.32 28.87
N LEU A 111 31.60 23.68 30.00
CA LEU A 111 30.30 23.76 30.67
C LEU A 111 29.99 25.21 31.05
N PRO A 112 28.85 25.79 30.64
CA PRO A 112 28.33 27.01 31.22
C PRO A 112 27.35 26.70 32.35
N ASP A 113 27.37 27.61 33.31
CA ASP A 113 26.80 27.53 34.63
C ASP A 113 25.29 27.25 34.71
N ARG A 114 24.99 26.55 35.80
CA ARG A 114 23.68 26.22 36.37
C ARG A 114 22.70 27.41 36.30
N PRO A 115 21.49 27.25 35.73
CA PRO A 115 20.49 28.31 35.75
C PRO A 115 20.05 28.63 37.20
N PRO A 116 19.66 29.88 37.47
CA PRO A 116 19.22 30.31 38.79
C PRO A 116 17.99 29.51 39.27
N SER A 117 18.01 29.14 40.55
CA SER A 117 16.92 28.46 41.25
C SER A 117 15.62 29.22 41.05
N LEU A 118 14.66 28.57 40.40
CA LEU A 118 13.26 28.99 40.43
C LEU A 118 12.80 28.98 41.90
N GLU A 119 12.15 30.06 42.31
CA GLU A 119 11.41 30.11 43.57
C GLU A 119 10.40 28.94 43.61
N PRO A 120 10.16 28.31 44.79
CA PRO A 120 9.15 27.28 44.91
C PRO A 120 7.80 27.84 44.51
N ALA A 121 7.13 27.18 43.57
CA ALA A 121 5.72 27.40 43.33
C ALA A 121 4.95 27.24 44.66
N PRO A 122 3.93 28.07 44.93
CA PRO A 122 3.07 27.89 46.10
C PRO A 122 2.55 26.45 46.13
N GLU A 123 2.64 25.80 47.29
CA GLU A 123 2.15 24.43 47.46
C GLU A 123 0.71 24.33 46.93
N PRO A 124 0.41 23.35 46.05
CA PRO A 124 -0.96 23.11 45.64
C PRO A 124 -1.77 22.85 46.91
N GLN A 125 -2.79 23.68 47.14
CA GLN A 125 -3.78 23.39 48.17
C GLN A 125 -4.28 21.97 47.89
N PRO A 126 -4.28 21.07 48.89
CA PRO A 126 -4.84 19.74 48.69
C PRO A 126 -6.26 19.93 48.15
N PRO A 127 -6.66 19.18 47.11
CA PRO A 127 -8.02 19.26 46.58
C PRO A 127 -8.96 19.13 47.77
N GLN A 128 -9.95 20.02 47.87
CA GLN A 128 -11.02 19.84 48.85
C GLN A 128 -11.48 18.40 48.72
N LYS A 129 -11.42 17.66 49.83
CA LYS A 129 -11.87 16.27 49.87
C LYS A 129 -13.28 16.28 49.30
N LEU A 130 -13.46 15.64 48.15
CA LEU A 130 -14.78 15.31 47.67
C LEU A 130 -15.53 14.68 48.86
N PRO A 131 -16.78 15.08 49.12
CA PRO A 131 -17.57 14.43 50.15
C PRO A 131 -17.48 12.91 49.95
N PRO A 132 -17.43 12.12 51.03
CA PRO A 132 -17.35 10.67 50.95
C PRO A 132 -18.38 10.15 49.95
N VAL A 133 -18.04 9.11 49.19
CA VAL A 133 -18.95 8.49 48.21
C VAL A 133 -20.29 8.12 48.86
N ASP A 134 -20.29 7.82 50.16
CA ASP A 134 -21.51 7.54 50.96
C ASP A 134 -22.43 8.76 51.18
N GLU A 135 -21.93 10.00 51.13
CA GLU A 135 -22.72 11.24 51.18
C GLU A 135 -23.26 11.66 49.79
N LEU A 136 -22.55 11.30 48.71
CA LEU A 136 -23.00 11.51 47.33
C LEU A 136 -23.93 10.41 46.81
N LEU A 137 -23.90 9.23 47.45
CA LEU A 137 -24.74 8.06 47.18
C LEU A 137 -25.69 7.75 48.34
N ASP A 138 -26.01 8.74 49.20
CA ASP A 138 -26.99 8.52 50.26
C ASP A 138 -28.36 8.22 49.62
N PRO A 139 -28.88 6.97 49.69
CA PRO A 139 -30.17 6.61 49.11
C PRO A 139 -31.34 7.26 49.86
N SER A 140 -31.02 7.97 50.95
CA SER A 140 -31.94 8.54 51.93
C SER A 140 -32.17 10.04 51.75
N ALA A 141 -31.45 10.70 50.83
CA ALA A 141 -31.86 12.02 50.39
C ALA A 141 -33.24 11.85 49.72
N PRO A 142 -34.32 12.48 50.24
CA PRO A 142 -35.60 12.40 49.57
C PRO A 142 -35.38 12.92 48.16
N SER A 143 -35.54 12.03 47.19
CA SER A 143 -35.91 12.44 45.85
C SER A 143 -37.08 13.42 46.05
N PRO A 144 -37.13 14.57 45.37
CA PRO A 144 -38.39 15.29 45.32
C PRO A 144 -39.37 14.30 44.71
N ASP A 145 -40.16 13.64 45.58
CA ASP A 145 -41.28 12.81 45.18
C ASP A 145 -42.13 13.75 44.34
N LEU A 146 -42.15 13.49 43.04
CA LEU A 146 -43.19 14.00 42.18
C LEU A 146 -44.50 13.66 42.91
N PRO A 147 -45.31 14.66 43.33
CA PRO A 147 -46.56 14.39 43.99
C PRO A 147 -47.34 13.35 43.19
N ASP A 148 -47.85 12.30 43.85
CA ASP A 148 -48.73 11.31 43.22
C ASP A 148 -49.96 11.97 42.55
N GLU A 149 -50.28 13.22 42.91
CA GLU A 149 -51.26 14.08 42.23
C GLU A 149 -50.93 14.41 40.75
N ILE A 150 -49.69 14.23 40.28
CA ILE A 150 -49.32 14.43 38.86
C ILE A 150 -49.56 13.15 38.03
N LEU A 151 -49.76 11.99 38.67
CA LEU A 151 -49.99 10.70 38.01
C LEU A 151 -51.49 10.37 37.82
N GLU A 152 -52.41 11.07 38.49
CA GLU A 152 -53.85 10.84 38.34
C GLU A 152 -54.45 11.47 37.07
N ASP A 153 -53.80 12.49 36.48
CA ASP A 153 -54.30 13.21 35.30
C ASP A 153 -53.62 12.81 33.97
N ILE A 154 -52.81 11.74 33.99
CA ILE A 154 -52.26 11.17 32.76
C ILE A 154 -53.33 10.26 32.16
N PRO A 155 -53.88 10.57 30.96
CA PRO A 155 -54.82 9.68 30.31
C PRO A 155 -54.16 8.30 30.15
N LYS A 156 -54.75 7.27 30.76
CA LYS A 156 -54.26 5.88 30.70
C LYS A 156 -54.06 5.40 29.25
N GLN A 157 -54.75 6.02 28.30
CA GLN A 157 -54.68 5.78 26.87
C GLN A 157 -54.81 7.08 26.09
N ILE A 158 -53.95 7.28 25.09
CA ILE A 158 -53.91 8.43 24.19
C ILE A 158 -54.31 7.94 22.79
N PHE A 159 -55.22 8.65 22.12
CA PHE A 159 -55.63 8.31 20.76
C PHE A 159 -54.77 9.03 19.73
N ILE A 160 -54.02 8.28 18.92
CA ILE A 160 -53.09 8.84 17.92
C ILE A 160 -53.65 8.67 16.51
N LYS A 161 -53.81 9.80 15.81
CA LYS A 161 -54.18 9.85 14.39
C LYS A 161 -52.96 9.88 13.47
N ARG A 162 -51.86 10.50 13.92
CA ARG A 162 -50.65 10.67 13.11
C ARG A 162 -49.40 10.83 13.98
N PHE A 163 -48.30 10.25 13.54
CA PHE A 163 -46.96 10.60 14.03
C PHE A 163 -46.35 11.62 13.08
N ASN A 164 -45.82 12.71 13.65
CA ASN A 164 -45.04 13.70 12.93
C ASN A 164 -43.56 13.50 13.31
N ILE A 165 -42.81 12.80 12.48
CA ILE A 165 -41.40 12.53 12.73
C ILE A 165 -40.57 13.59 12.01
N ILE A 166 -39.76 14.32 12.76
CA ILE A 166 -38.91 15.42 12.26
C ILE A 166 -37.45 15.20 12.65
N GLY A 167 -36.51 15.78 11.88
CA GLY A 167 -35.07 15.72 12.17
C GLY A 167 -34.30 14.56 11.53
N SER A 168 -34.98 13.63 10.83
CA SER A 168 -34.30 12.58 10.05
C SER A 168 -33.80 13.10 8.70
N THR A 169 -32.51 12.96 8.45
CA THR A 169 -31.89 13.10 7.12
C THR A 169 -31.45 11.76 6.54
N VAL A 170 -31.19 10.75 7.41
CA VAL A 170 -30.75 9.41 7.01
C VAL A 170 -31.88 8.56 6.46
N PHE A 171 -33.01 8.51 7.16
CA PHE A 171 -34.14 7.66 6.80
C PHE A 171 -35.27 8.46 6.20
N SER A 172 -35.91 7.90 5.17
CA SER A 172 -37.10 8.49 4.58
C SER A 172 -38.30 8.40 5.54
N GLN A 173 -39.28 9.29 5.35
CA GLN A 173 -40.52 9.29 6.12
C GLN A 173 -41.25 7.94 6.00
N GLU A 174 -41.22 7.31 4.83
CA GLU A 174 -41.84 6.00 4.58
C GLU A 174 -41.19 4.92 5.44
N LYS A 175 -39.86 4.93 5.55
CA LYS A 175 -39.13 3.95 6.35
C LYS A 175 -39.44 4.06 7.84
N LEU A 176 -39.61 5.30 8.33
CA LEU A 176 -39.99 5.56 9.72
C LEU A 176 -41.49 5.28 9.97
N ALA A 177 -42.34 5.44 8.95
CA ALA A 177 -43.75 5.09 9.00
C ALA A 177 -43.96 3.58 9.23
N GLU A 178 -43.12 2.71 8.66
CA GLU A 178 -43.18 1.25 8.91
C GLU A 178 -43.19 0.88 10.40
N ILE A 179 -42.49 1.65 11.24
CA ILE A 179 -42.44 1.45 12.70
C ILE A 179 -43.72 1.93 13.38
N THR A 180 -44.27 3.04 12.90
CA THR A 180 -45.33 3.81 13.57
C THR A 180 -46.75 3.49 13.08
N ASP A 181 -46.92 3.00 11.85
CA ASP A 181 -48.21 2.76 11.19
C ASP A 181 -49.09 1.76 11.96
N ARG A 182 -48.46 0.75 12.55
CA ARG A 182 -49.13 -0.25 13.41
C ARG A 182 -49.72 0.33 14.70
N PHE A 183 -49.43 1.60 14.99
CA PHE A 183 -49.90 2.32 16.17
C PHE A 183 -50.91 3.44 15.87
N LEU A 184 -51.29 3.62 14.60
CA LEU A 184 -52.26 4.63 14.17
C LEU A 184 -53.71 4.21 14.44
N ASN A 185 -54.58 5.19 14.66
CA ASN A 185 -56.04 5.04 14.82
C ASN A 185 -56.47 4.08 15.94
N GLN A 186 -55.64 3.91 16.97
CA GLN A 186 -55.95 3.11 18.15
C GLN A 186 -55.48 3.80 19.43
N PRO A 187 -56.10 3.49 20.58
CA PRO A 187 -55.64 3.98 21.87
C PRO A 187 -54.31 3.32 22.27
N ILE A 188 -53.27 4.12 22.54
CA ILE A 188 -51.97 3.64 23.01
C ILE A 188 -51.64 4.16 24.41
N SER A 189 -50.87 3.39 25.17
CA SER A 189 -50.40 3.81 26.50
C SER A 189 -49.13 4.67 26.40
N PHE A 190 -48.84 5.46 27.44
CA PHE A 190 -47.58 6.21 27.52
C PHE A 190 -46.33 5.31 27.41
N PRO A 191 -46.24 4.15 28.09
CA PRO A 191 -45.16 3.17 27.85
C PRO A 191 -45.04 2.69 26.39
N THR A 192 -46.16 2.54 25.69
CA THR A 192 -46.16 2.18 24.26
C THR A 192 -45.49 3.28 23.43
N LEU A 193 -45.75 4.55 23.74
CA LEU A 193 -45.12 5.67 23.04
C LEU A 193 -43.60 5.71 23.25
N PHE A 194 -43.12 5.42 24.47
CA PHE A 194 -41.68 5.24 24.74
C PHE A 194 -41.09 4.05 23.98
N LYS A 195 -41.86 2.97 23.82
CA LYS A 195 -41.42 1.82 23.01
C LYS A 195 -41.24 2.23 21.54
N ILE A 196 -42.16 2.99 20.95
CA ILE A 196 -42.06 3.49 19.58
C ILE A 196 -40.78 4.34 19.40
N ARG A 197 -40.56 5.31 20.29
CA ARG A 197 -39.33 6.12 20.32
C ARG A 197 -38.08 5.24 20.40
N SER A 198 -38.10 4.22 21.26
CA SER A 198 -36.97 3.30 21.43
C SER A 198 -36.74 2.41 20.22
N GLU A 199 -37.79 2.02 19.48
CA GLU A 199 -37.68 1.29 18.22
C GLU A 199 -37.10 2.16 17.09
N ILE A 200 -37.47 3.44 17.02
CA ILE A 200 -36.84 4.40 16.08
C ILE A 200 -35.36 4.58 16.42
N THR A 201 -35.03 4.75 17.70
CA THR A 201 -33.63 4.85 18.15
C THR A 201 -32.85 3.58 17.82
N LYS A 202 -33.46 2.41 18.02
CA LYS A 202 -32.87 1.13 17.66
C LYS A 202 -32.61 1.01 16.15
N LEU A 203 -33.48 1.53 15.28
CA LEU A 203 -33.22 1.55 13.84
C LEU A 203 -31.93 2.33 13.51
N TYR A 204 -31.71 3.47 14.16
CA TYR A 204 -30.48 4.25 14.00
C TYR A 204 -29.25 3.47 14.50
N ASP A 205 -29.34 2.87 15.68
CA ASP A 205 -28.26 2.07 16.28
C ASP A 205 -27.90 0.84 15.42
N ASP A 206 -28.91 0.09 14.98
CA ASP A 206 -28.77 -1.09 14.11
C ASP A 206 -28.11 -0.72 12.75
N GLU A 207 -28.19 0.54 12.31
CA GLU A 207 -27.51 1.05 11.10
C GLU A 207 -26.17 1.77 11.38
N GLY A 208 -25.74 1.81 12.64
CA GLY A 208 -24.43 2.32 13.06
C GLY A 208 -24.40 3.80 13.46
N TYR A 209 -25.55 4.43 13.64
CA TYR A 209 -25.69 5.82 14.10
C TYR A 209 -25.90 5.88 15.62
N VAL A 210 -24.93 5.36 16.36
CA VAL A 210 -25.06 5.07 17.81
C VAL A 210 -25.26 6.32 18.68
N ASN A 211 -24.83 7.49 18.21
CA ASN A 211 -25.00 8.78 18.90
C ASN A 211 -26.23 9.55 18.39
N SER A 212 -27.08 8.91 17.59
CA SER A 212 -28.35 9.47 17.12
C SER A 212 -29.51 8.81 17.86
N GLY A 213 -30.56 9.57 18.13
CA GLY A 213 -31.70 9.04 18.87
C GLY A 213 -32.97 9.84 18.69
N ALA A 214 -34.09 9.15 18.87
CA ALA A 214 -35.40 9.77 18.90
C ALA A 214 -35.73 10.20 20.33
N TYR A 215 -36.29 11.40 20.47
CA TYR A 215 -36.88 11.87 21.71
C TYR A 215 -38.26 12.47 21.45
N ILE A 216 -39.04 12.61 22.52
CA ILE A 216 -40.39 13.16 22.45
C ILE A 216 -40.34 14.48 23.19
N PRO A 217 -40.37 15.63 22.48
CA PRO A 217 -40.35 16.92 23.14
C PRO A 217 -41.63 17.14 23.95
N PRO A 218 -41.58 17.97 25.01
CA PRO A 218 -42.78 18.42 25.71
C PRO A 218 -43.77 19.06 24.72
N GLN A 219 -44.97 18.51 24.62
CA GLN A 219 -46.00 18.96 23.68
C GLN A 219 -47.39 18.75 24.26
N GLN A 220 -48.34 19.59 23.85
CA GLN A 220 -49.76 19.35 24.10
C GLN A 220 -50.31 18.45 22.99
N LEU A 221 -51.10 17.45 23.36
CA LEU A 221 -51.75 16.55 22.41
C LEU A 221 -52.95 17.25 21.75
N GLU A 222 -52.66 18.05 20.73
CA GLU A 222 -53.68 18.64 19.87
C GLU A 222 -54.00 17.70 18.70
N ASP A 223 -55.29 17.49 18.44
CA ASP A 223 -55.83 16.70 17.32
C ASP A 223 -55.39 15.22 17.21
N GLY A 224 -54.68 14.67 18.20
CA GLY A 224 -54.14 13.31 18.18
C GLY A 224 -52.87 13.17 17.35
N ILE A 225 -52.11 14.25 17.18
CA ILE A 225 -50.80 14.24 16.51
C ILE A 225 -49.70 14.17 17.57
N VAL A 226 -48.78 13.22 17.44
CA VAL A 226 -47.59 13.15 18.29
C VAL A 226 -46.34 13.44 17.48
N THR A 227 -45.60 14.45 17.90
CA THR A 227 -44.32 14.80 17.32
C THR A 227 -43.21 13.99 17.97
N ILE A 228 -42.41 13.30 17.16
CA ILE A 228 -41.19 12.61 17.58
C ILE A 228 -40.05 13.30 16.85
N GLU A 229 -39.08 13.81 17.61
CA GLU A 229 -37.93 14.49 17.05
C GLU A 229 -36.71 13.57 17.09
N ILE A 230 -35.95 13.53 16.01
CA ILE A 230 -34.72 12.77 15.91
C ILE A 230 -33.55 13.75 16.00
N ILE A 231 -32.67 13.49 16.95
CA ILE A 231 -31.38 14.16 17.06
C ILE A 231 -30.37 13.27 16.35
N GLU A 232 -29.94 13.71 15.18
CA GLU A 232 -28.87 13.08 14.41
C GLU A 232 -27.52 13.56 14.92
N GLY A 233 -26.78 12.65 15.55
CA GLY A 233 -25.59 12.99 16.31
C GLY A 233 -24.39 13.37 15.44
N GLU A 234 -23.55 14.25 15.96
CA GLU A 234 -22.32 14.71 15.33
C GLU A 234 -21.12 14.68 16.28
N LEU A 235 -19.93 14.94 15.75
CA LEU A 235 -18.75 15.13 16.59
C LEU A 235 -18.56 16.60 16.91
N GLU A 236 -18.41 16.91 18.19
CA GLU A 236 -17.98 18.23 18.68
C GLU A 236 -16.55 18.50 18.24
N ASP A 237 -15.63 17.58 18.58
CA ASP A 237 -14.24 17.65 18.18
C ASP A 237 -13.57 16.27 18.09
N ILE A 238 -12.40 16.25 17.44
CA ILE A 238 -11.46 15.13 17.41
C ILE A 238 -10.18 15.57 18.12
N ILE A 239 -9.92 14.98 19.29
CA ILE A 239 -8.72 15.21 20.09
C ILE A 239 -7.72 14.10 19.79
N VAL A 240 -6.51 14.47 19.34
CA VAL A 240 -5.45 13.50 19.04
C VAL A 240 -4.34 13.63 20.09
N LYS A 241 -4.00 12.51 20.75
CA LYS A 241 -2.96 12.40 21.79
C LYS A 241 -1.87 11.42 21.39
N GLY A 242 -0.70 11.53 22.01
CA GLY A 242 0.42 10.59 21.87
C GLY A 242 1.37 10.85 20.68
N LEU A 243 1.09 11.90 19.89
CA LEU A 243 2.00 12.34 18.81
C LEU A 243 3.17 13.14 19.37
N SER A 244 4.34 12.95 18.78
CA SER A 244 5.59 13.63 19.14
C SER A 244 6.10 14.50 17.98
N ARG A 245 6.13 13.95 16.76
CA ARG A 245 6.63 14.64 15.56
C ARG A 245 5.58 14.76 14.47
N LEU A 246 4.70 13.77 14.33
CA LEU A 246 3.63 13.79 13.33
C LEU A 246 2.60 14.86 13.70
N ASN A 247 2.25 15.70 12.74
CA ASN A 247 1.26 16.74 12.96
C ASN A 247 -0.13 16.12 13.23
N SER A 248 -0.81 16.56 14.28
CA SER A 248 -2.15 16.06 14.65
C SER A 248 -3.19 16.25 13.55
N ASN A 249 -3.06 17.29 12.71
CA ASN A 249 -3.93 17.50 11.56
C ASN A 249 -3.80 16.39 10.51
N TYR A 250 -2.68 15.68 10.44
CA TYR A 250 -2.52 14.52 9.58
C TYR A 250 -3.56 13.43 9.91
N ILE A 251 -3.78 13.17 11.19
CA ILE A 251 -4.76 12.19 11.69
C ILE A 251 -6.17 12.79 11.63
N LYS A 252 -6.35 13.99 12.19
CA LYS A 252 -7.65 14.66 12.32
C LYS A 252 -8.34 14.84 10.98
N SER A 253 -7.63 15.30 9.95
CA SER A 253 -8.21 15.54 8.62
C SER A 253 -8.64 14.25 7.91
N ARG A 254 -8.01 13.11 8.20
CA ARG A 254 -8.37 11.80 7.65
C ARG A 254 -9.63 11.24 8.32
N LEU A 255 -9.71 11.37 9.65
CA LEU A 255 -10.89 10.98 10.41
C LEU A 255 -12.10 11.85 10.07
N ALA A 256 -11.90 13.16 9.85
CA ALA A 256 -12.96 14.10 9.48
C ALA A 256 -13.71 13.70 8.19
N ILE A 257 -13.12 12.91 7.30
CA ILE A 257 -13.81 12.38 6.11
C ILE A 257 -14.90 11.39 6.52
N ALA A 258 -14.63 10.56 7.52
CA ALA A 258 -15.49 9.47 7.98
C ALA A 258 -16.46 9.87 9.10
N THR A 259 -16.26 11.04 9.71
CA THR A 259 -17.05 11.53 10.85
C THR A 259 -17.96 12.70 10.49
N LYS A 260 -18.44 12.76 9.24
CA LYS A 260 -19.44 13.76 8.83
C LYS A 260 -20.77 13.52 9.56
N LYS A 261 -21.53 14.58 9.82
CA LYS A 261 -22.90 14.49 10.36
C LYS A 261 -23.86 13.84 9.34
N PRO A 262 -24.70 12.89 9.76
CA PRO A 262 -24.69 12.20 11.05
C PRO A 262 -23.57 11.18 11.18
N LEU A 263 -22.96 11.11 12.38
CA LEU A 263 -21.85 10.21 12.66
C LEU A 263 -22.27 8.75 12.47
N ASN A 264 -21.50 8.02 11.67
CA ASN A 264 -21.66 6.58 11.52
C ASN A 264 -20.41 5.84 12.00
N VAL A 265 -20.56 4.97 13.00
CA VAL A 265 -19.45 4.25 13.64
C VAL A 265 -18.79 3.27 12.68
N ARG A 266 -19.51 2.69 11.71
CA ARG A 266 -18.91 1.78 10.73
C ARG A 266 -17.90 2.50 9.85
N HIS A 267 -18.22 3.73 9.42
CA HIS A 267 -17.29 4.58 8.66
C HIS A 267 -16.08 4.99 9.50
N LEU A 268 -16.30 5.38 10.77
CA LEU A 268 -15.21 5.72 11.70
C LEU A 268 -14.26 4.53 11.91
N LEU A 269 -14.80 3.34 12.18
CA LEU A 269 -14.01 2.11 12.34
C LEU A 269 -13.19 1.81 11.08
N GLN A 270 -13.77 1.96 9.89
CA GLN A 270 -13.04 1.80 8.64
C GLN A 270 -11.90 2.81 8.51
N ALA A 271 -12.11 4.07 8.87
CA ALA A 271 -11.07 5.10 8.85
C ALA A 271 -9.94 4.84 9.85
N LEU A 272 -10.26 4.35 11.05
CA LEU A 272 -9.27 3.92 12.04
C LEU A 272 -8.46 2.71 11.54
N GLN A 273 -9.12 1.73 10.89
CA GLN A 273 -8.44 0.60 10.25
C GLN A 273 -7.50 1.06 9.13
N MET A 274 -7.92 2.06 8.33
CA MET A 274 -7.07 2.67 7.31
C MET A 274 -5.84 3.35 7.90
N LEU A 275 -5.99 4.11 8.99
CA LEU A 275 -4.86 4.72 9.70
C LEU A 275 -3.92 3.67 10.29
N ARG A 276 -4.44 2.55 10.81
CA ARG A 276 -3.60 1.45 11.30
C ARG A 276 -2.74 0.80 10.21
N LEU A 277 -3.11 0.94 8.94
CA LEU A 277 -2.30 0.48 7.80
C LEU A 277 -1.25 1.52 7.37
N ASP A 278 -1.28 2.73 7.92
CA ASP A 278 -0.30 3.77 7.65
C ASP A 278 1.05 3.41 8.30
N PRO A 279 2.16 3.37 7.55
CA PRO A 279 3.46 3.01 8.11
C PRO A 279 4.00 3.99 9.17
N LEU A 280 3.39 5.17 9.32
CA LEU A 280 3.77 6.17 10.34
C LEU A 280 3.15 5.88 11.71
N ILE A 281 2.23 4.92 11.81
CA ILE A 281 1.45 4.63 13.01
C ILE A 281 1.75 3.20 13.47
N ALA A 282 2.30 3.06 14.67
CA ALA A 282 2.52 1.75 15.29
C ALA A 282 1.24 1.21 15.92
N ASN A 283 0.49 2.08 16.59
CA ASN A 283 -0.79 1.74 17.20
C ASN A 283 -1.74 2.94 17.20
N ILE A 284 -3.04 2.66 17.17
CA ILE A 284 -4.10 3.67 17.25
C ILE A 284 -5.30 3.10 17.99
N SER A 285 -5.81 3.86 18.96
CA SER A 285 -7.06 3.59 19.67
C SER A 285 -7.93 4.84 19.68
N ALA A 286 -9.24 4.65 19.80
CA ALA A 286 -10.20 5.74 19.85
C ALA A 286 -11.30 5.46 20.87
N GLU A 287 -11.73 6.50 21.56
CA GLU A 287 -12.83 6.49 22.53
C GLU A 287 -13.83 7.59 22.16
N LEU A 288 -15.12 7.25 22.22
CA LEU A 288 -16.22 8.17 21.96
C LEU A 288 -16.92 8.47 23.28
N SER A 289 -16.91 9.74 23.69
CA SER A 289 -17.58 10.20 24.90
C SER A 289 -18.67 11.23 24.58
N ALA A 290 -19.56 11.48 25.55
CA ALA A 290 -20.59 12.52 25.40
C ALA A 290 -19.95 13.91 25.26
N GLY A 291 -20.48 14.73 24.34
CA GLY A 291 -20.09 16.13 24.15
C GLY A 291 -20.81 17.08 25.11
N VAL A 292 -20.63 18.38 24.90
CA VAL A 292 -21.25 19.43 25.71
C VAL A 292 -22.75 19.57 25.42
N GLU A 293 -23.15 19.56 24.14
CA GLU A 293 -24.56 19.65 23.74
C GLU A 293 -25.20 18.28 23.46
N PRO A 294 -26.52 18.12 23.67
CA PRO A 294 -27.22 16.90 23.30
C PRO A 294 -27.08 16.56 21.81
N GLY A 295 -26.64 15.33 21.52
CA GLY A 295 -26.36 14.89 20.15
C GLY A 295 -24.92 15.13 19.69
N GLU A 296 -24.12 15.82 20.49
CA GLU A 296 -22.69 15.94 20.22
C GLU A 296 -21.89 14.85 20.96
N SER A 297 -20.79 14.44 20.35
CA SER A 297 -19.86 13.48 20.94
C SER A 297 -18.42 13.94 20.72
N LEU A 298 -17.55 13.64 21.68
CA LEU A 298 -16.13 13.93 21.60
C LEU A 298 -15.39 12.65 21.21
N LEU A 299 -14.56 12.71 20.17
CA LEU A 299 -13.72 11.60 19.76
C LEU A 299 -12.28 11.82 20.25
N GLU A 300 -11.87 11.04 21.24
CA GLU A 300 -10.48 11.02 21.69
C GLU A 300 -9.71 9.91 20.99
N VAL A 301 -8.60 10.25 20.34
CA VAL A 301 -7.75 9.33 19.58
C VAL A 301 -6.36 9.31 20.17
N THR A 302 -5.93 8.15 20.65
CA THR A 302 -4.56 7.96 21.15
C THR A 302 -3.74 7.23 20.09
N VAL A 303 -2.63 7.84 19.69
CA VAL A 303 -1.74 7.33 18.65
C VAL A 303 -0.36 7.05 19.23
N THR A 304 0.23 5.92 18.85
CA THR A 304 1.64 5.63 19.04
C THR A 304 2.32 5.74 17.68
N GLU A 305 3.25 6.69 17.53
CA GLU A 305 4.03 6.85 16.30
C GLU A 305 4.94 5.62 16.09
N ALA A 306 5.11 5.22 14.83
CA ALA A 306 6.06 4.17 14.48
C ALA A 306 7.48 4.72 14.34
N ASP A 307 8.48 3.85 14.51
CA ASP A 307 9.84 4.17 14.10
C ASP A 307 9.89 4.31 12.57
N THR A 308 10.18 5.53 12.12
CA THR A 308 10.11 5.89 10.70
C THR A 308 11.45 5.89 9.98
N PHE A 309 12.54 5.91 10.74
CA PHE A 309 13.89 5.79 10.21
C PHE A 309 14.17 4.34 9.87
N SER A 310 14.63 4.09 8.66
CA SER A 310 15.00 2.74 8.23
C SER A 310 16.23 2.79 7.36
N THR A 311 17.08 1.77 7.53
CA THR A 311 18.26 1.55 6.69
C THR A 311 18.19 0.14 6.14
N GLN A 312 18.53 -0.02 4.87
CA GLN A 312 18.64 -1.32 4.22
C GLN A 312 19.93 -1.38 3.42
N ILE A 313 20.67 -2.48 3.55
CA ILE A 313 21.81 -2.79 2.68
C ILE A 313 21.43 -4.01 1.86
N THR A 314 21.49 -3.90 0.54
CA THR A 314 21.25 -5.04 -0.36
C THR A 314 22.52 -5.36 -1.14
N LEU A 315 22.93 -6.63 -1.10
CA LEU A 315 24.04 -7.19 -1.87
C LEU A 315 23.49 -8.24 -2.81
N ASP A 316 23.68 -8.10 -4.11
CA ASP A 316 23.15 -9.05 -5.09
C ASP A 316 24.02 -9.06 -6.34
N ASN A 317 23.75 -10.00 -7.24
CA ASN A 317 24.38 -10.03 -8.56
C ASN A 317 23.40 -9.69 -9.68
N GLY A 318 22.50 -8.72 -9.51
CA GLY A 318 21.43 -8.41 -10.47
C GLY A 318 21.72 -7.22 -11.40
N ARG A 319 22.97 -6.97 -11.79
CA ARG A 319 23.35 -5.97 -12.81
C ARG A 319 23.91 -6.65 -14.05
N SER A 320 23.83 -6.00 -15.21
CA SER A 320 24.50 -6.47 -16.43
C SER A 320 25.97 -6.76 -16.15
N PRO A 321 26.50 -7.93 -16.59
CA PRO A 321 27.92 -8.23 -16.57
C PRO A 321 28.80 -7.15 -17.19
N SER A 322 28.22 -6.38 -18.12
CA SER A 322 28.90 -5.28 -18.78
C SER A 322 29.45 -4.31 -17.75
N VAL A 323 28.68 -3.81 -16.79
CA VAL A 323 29.15 -2.78 -15.82
C VAL A 323 29.47 -3.37 -14.44
N GLY A 324 29.68 -4.69 -14.36
CA GLY A 324 29.89 -5.38 -13.10
C GLY A 324 28.58 -5.91 -12.51
N SER A 325 28.51 -7.23 -12.39
CA SER A 325 27.30 -7.92 -11.95
C SER A 325 26.96 -7.71 -10.48
N PHE A 326 27.96 -7.58 -9.61
CA PHE A 326 27.79 -7.45 -8.17
C PHE A 326 27.40 -6.04 -7.75
N ARG A 327 26.22 -5.90 -7.16
CA ARG A 327 25.67 -4.64 -6.64
C ARG A 327 25.76 -4.54 -5.14
N ARG A 328 26.12 -3.34 -4.68
CA ARG A 328 26.13 -2.90 -3.29
C ARG A 328 25.14 -1.74 -3.16
N ARG A 329 24.05 -1.93 -2.42
CA ARG A 329 22.91 -1.00 -2.40
C ARG A 329 22.52 -0.57 -0.98
N PRO A 330 23.20 0.42 -0.37
CA PRO A 330 22.67 1.10 0.80
C PRO A 330 21.47 1.97 0.43
N LYS A 331 20.41 1.85 1.23
CA LYS A 331 19.18 2.63 1.18
C LYS A 331 18.90 3.21 2.56
N ILE A 332 18.59 4.49 2.60
CA ILE A 332 18.18 5.20 3.82
C ILE A 332 16.83 5.84 3.54
N ARG A 333 15.91 5.70 4.49
CA ARG A 333 14.60 6.34 4.41
C ARG A 333 14.22 6.91 5.76
N GLU A 334 13.79 8.16 5.75
CA GLU A 334 13.11 8.80 6.88
C GLU A 334 11.67 9.09 6.50
N GLY A 335 10.74 8.38 7.13
CA GLY A 335 9.32 8.74 7.09
C GLY A 335 9.03 9.89 8.06
N ASN A 336 8.03 10.70 7.74
CA ASN A 336 7.59 11.85 8.51
C ASN A 336 8.73 12.84 8.88
N LEU A 337 9.62 13.17 7.92
CA LEU A 337 10.82 13.96 8.17
C LEU A 337 10.49 15.36 8.71
N LEU A 338 9.52 16.06 8.10
CA LEU A 338 9.09 17.40 8.50
C LEU A 338 7.84 17.42 9.40
N GLY A 339 7.36 16.24 9.83
CA GLY A 339 6.12 16.14 10.62
C GLY A 339 4.84 16.19 9.78
N LEU A 340 4.92 16.24 8.45
CA LEU A 340 3.76 16.39 7.55
C LEU A 340 3.23 15.03 7.06
N GLY A 341 3.81 13.93 7.52
CA GLY A 341 3.66 12.60 6.92
C GLY A 341 4.40 12.43 5.59
N ASP A 342 5.34 13.33 5.31
CA ASP A 342 6.26 13.30 4.18
C ASP A 342 7.30 12.16 4.30
N ALA A 343 8.03 11.84 3.24
CA ALA A 343 9.11 10.85 3.32
C ALA A 343 10.28 11.24 2.41
N LEU A 344 11.49 11.16 2.94
CA LEU A 344 12.73 11.27 2.19
C LEU A 344 13.36 9.89 2.03
N GLU A 345 13.72 9.54 0.80
CA GLU A 345 14.42 8.29 0.50
C GLU A 345 15.68 8.59 -0.32
N PHE A 346 16.77 7.95 0.11
CA PHE A 346 18.07 7.98 -0.53
C PHE A 346 18.47 6.56 -0.89
N ASN A 347 18.92 6.36 -2.13
CA ASN A 347 19.48 5.10 -2.59
C ASN A 347 20.83 5.38 -3.25
N TYR A 348 21.82 4.54 -2.96
CA TYR A 348 23.06 4.49 -3.70
C TYR A 348 23.28 3.06 -4.15
N THR A 349 23.65 2.86 -5.42
CA THR A 349 23.97 1.55 -5.99
C THR A 349 25.36 1.63 -6.58
N ASN A 350 26.26 0.78 -6.11
CA ASN A 350 27.61 0.67 -6.62
C ASN A 350 27.86 -0.73 -7.20
N THR A 351 28.64 -0.77 -8.27
CA THR A 351 29.21 -1.97 -8.90
C THR A 351 30.67 -1.71 -9.24
N ASP A 352 31.34 -2.66 -9.89
CA ASP A 352 32.73 -2.48 -10.31
C ASP A 352 32.88 -1.53 -11.52
N GLY A 353 31.78 -1.13 -12.17
CA GLY A 353 31.77 -0.20 -13.32
C GLY A 353 30.54 0.73 -13.37
N SER A 354 29.88 0.97 -12.25
CA SER A 354 28.71 1.86 -12.24
C SER A 354 28.40 2.34 -10.85
N ASP A 355 28.11 3.63 -10.76
CA ASP A 355 27.67 4.34 -9.57
C ASP A 355 26.37 5.08 -9.87
N THR A 356 25.31 4.70 -9.16
CA THR A 356 23.99 5.30 -9.26
C THR A 356 23.61 5.93 -7.93
N PHE A 357 23.15 7.17 -7.98
CA PHE A 357 22.58 7.91 -6.87
C PHE A 357 21.14 8.26 -7.17
N ASP A 358 20.22 7.97 -6.25
CA ASP A 358 18.80 8.34 -6.37
C ASP A 358 18.31 8.98 -5.07
N VAL A 359 17.62 10.10 -5.20
CA VAL A 359 16.93 10.76 -4.08
C VAL A 359 15.48 11.00 -4.45
N SER A 360 14.58 10.78 -3.50
CA SER A 360 13.19 11.15 -3.68
C SER A 360 12.53 11.67 -2.42
N TYR A 361 11.63 12.63 -2.61
CA TYR A 361 10.84 13.23 -1.56
C TYR A 361 9.35 13.11 -1.89
N THR A 362 8.57 12.53 -0.99
CA THR A 362 7.14 12.28 -1.16
C THR A 362 6.34 13.07 -0.13
N LEU A 363 5.37 13.85 -0.57
CA LEU A 363 4.51 14.68 0.26
C LEU A 363 3.04 14.24 0.13
N PRO A 364 2.33 13.92 1.22
CA PRO A 364 0.88 13.78 1.19
C PRO A 364 0.22 15.15 0.97
N ILE A 365 -0.65 15.24 -0.03
CA ILE A 365 -1.27 16.51 -0.46
C ILE A 365 -2.74 16.64 -0.06
N ASN A 366 -3.38 15.57 0.41
CA ASN A 366 -4.76 15.59 0.90
C ASN A 366 -5.07 14.43 1.86
N PRO A 367 -6.20 14.46 2.59
CA PRO A 367 -6.56 13.42 3.56
C PRO A 367 -7.09 12.11 2.93
N ARG A 368 -7.14 12.01 1.59
CA ARG A 368 -7.41 10.75 0.86
C ARG A 368 -6.13 10.07 0.38
N ASN A 369 -5.01 10.34 1.05
CA ASN A 369 -3.70 9.77 0.75
C ASN A 369 -3.20 10.06 -0.69
N GLY A 370 -3.63 11.17 -1.29
CA GLY A 370 -2.98 11.67 -2.50
C GLY A 370 -1.56 12.12 -2.19
N THR A 371 -0.62 11.86 -3.10
CA THR A 371 0.81 12.17 -2.92
C THR A 371 1.41 12.88 -4.12
N LEU A 372 2.30 13.83 -3.84
CA LEU A 372 3.25 14.40 -4.79
C LEU A 372 4.64 13.82 -4.48
N ARG A 373 5.31 13.23 -5.48
CA ARG A 373 6.68 12.74 -5.34
C ARG A 373 7.58 13.45 -6.34
N LEU A 374 8.71 13.94 -5.83
CA LEU A 374 9.81 14.47 -6.63
C LEU A 374 10.96 13.47 -6.55
N ALA A 375 11.55 13.13 -7.67
CA ALA A 375 12.72 12.26 -7.72
C ALA A 375 13.77 12.77 -8.69
N TYR A 376 15.02 12.55 -8.32
CA TYR A 376 16.19 12.82 -9.12
C TYR A 376 17.16 11.68 -8.95
N GLY A 377 17.78 11.26 -10.05
CA GLY A 377 18.86 10.31 -10.00
C GLY A 377 19.90 10.56 -11.08
N THR A 378 21.11 10.09 -10.82
CA THR A 378 22.24 10.15 -11.74
C THR A 378 22.99 8.83 -11.70
N THR A 379 23.44 8.39 -12.87
CA THR A 379 24.25 7.19 -13.03
C THR A 379 25.46 7.52 -13.87
N SER A 380 26.64 7.26 -13.34
CA SER A 380 27.87 7.14 -14.11
C SER A 380 28.12 5.66 -14.29
N SER A 381 28.40 5.24 -15.52
CA SER A 381 28.84 3.88 -15.79
C SER A 381 30.00 3.91 -16.75
N GLU A 382 30.90 2.99 -16.48
CA GLU A 382 32.03 2.62 -17.29
C GLU A 382 31.87 1.12 -17.32
N VAL A 383 31.66 0.49 -18.47
CA VAL A 383 31.45 -0.97 -18.46
C VAL A 383 32.71 -1.67 -17.97
N ILE A 384 32.92 -2.97 -18.11
CA ILE A 384 34.11 -3.62 -17.59
C ILE A 384 34.45 -4.92 -18.31
N GLU A 385 33.81 -5.13 -19.45
CA GLU A 385 33.78 -6.40 -20.14
C GLU A 385 34.81 -6.47 -21.27
N PRO A 386 35.76 -7.41 -21.25
CA PRO A 386 36.73 -7.55 -22.33
C PRO A 386 36.13 -8.02 -23.66
N PRO A 387 36.74 -7.65 -24.81
CA PRO A 387 37.93 -6.80 -24.96
C PRO A 387 37.57 -5.30 -24.97
N PHE A 388 36.38 -4.94 -24.51
CA PHE A 388 35.92 -3.57 -24.58
C PHE A 388 36.58 -2.70 -23.48
N ASP A 389 37.24 -3.31 -22.47
CA ASP A 389 38.04 -2.67 -21.38
C ASP A 389 39.28 -1.93 -21.81
N ASP A 390 39.59 -2.00 -23.09
CA ASP A 390 40.71 -1.28 -23.66
C ASP A 390 40.34 0.05 -24.33
N ILE A 391 39.05 0.43 -24.40
CA ILE A 391 38.59 1.59 -25.19
C ILE A 391 37.78 2.63 -24.41
N ASP A 392 37.84 2.63 -23.07
CA ASP A 392 37.29 3.63 -22.12
C ASP A 392 35.93 4.19 -22.56
N ILE A 393 34.87 3.47 -22.21
CA ILE A 393 33.53 3.89 -22.62
C ILE A 393 32.66 4.13 -21.45
N ASP A 394 32.21 5.36 -21.45
CA ASP A 394 31.47 5.92 -20.37
C ASP A 394 30.07 6.25 -20.84
N SER A 395 29.17 6.19 -19.88
CA SER A 395 27.87 6.77 -20.01
C SER A 395 27.49 7.49 -18.73
N GLU A 396 27.13 8.74 -18.88
CA GLU A 396 26.45 9.50 -17.86
C GLU A 396 24.97 9.58 -18.19
N SER A 397 24.12 9.36 -17.20
CA SER A 397 22.69 9.55 -17.35
C SER A 397 22.08 10.17 -16.10
N ARG A 398 21.02 10.93 -16.30
CA ARG A 398 20.26 11.54 -15.22
C ARG A 398 18.78 11.56 -15.54
N PHE A 399 17.96 11.48 -14.50
CA PHE A 399 16.53 11.61 -14.63
C PHE A 399 15.95 12.56 -13.60
N TYR A 400 14.83 13.18 -13.98
CA TYR A 400 13.99 14.02 -13.13
C TYR A 400 12.56 13.55 -13.28
N GLU A 401 11.87 13.30 -12.16
CA GLU A 401 10.48 12.88 -12.15
C GLU A 401 9.64 13.68 -11.16
N ILE A 402 8.45 14.05 -11.63
CA ILE A 402 7.37 14.58 -10.81
C ILE A 402 6.19 13.63 -10.95
N THR A 403 5.79 13.00 -9.85
CA THR A 403 4.67 12.05 -9.81
C THR A 403 3.54 12.60 -8.96
N LEU A 404 2.34 12.68 -9.52
CA LEU A 404 1.10 12.91 -8.77
C LEU A 404 0.30 11.61 -8.76
N ARG A 405 -0.04 11.13 -7.57
CA ARG A 405 -0.78 9.88 -7.35
C ARG A 405 -1.98 10.12 -6.44
N GLN A 406 -3.14 9.58 -6.80
CA GLN A 406 -4.37 9.72 -6.04
C GLN A 406 -5.09 8.37 -5.93
N PRO A 407 -5.24 7.80 -4.71
CA PRO A 407 -6.23 6.77 -4.44
C PRO A 407 -7.63 7.30 -4.73
N VAL A 408 -8.35 6.65 -5.63
CA VAL A 408 -9.74 6.99 -6.00
C VAL A 408 -10.74 6.08 -5.31
N PHE A 409 -10.30 4.89 -4.93
CA PHE A 409 -11.04 3.95 -4.09
C PHE A 409 -10.05 3.32 -3.11
N GLN A 410 -10.37 3.35 -1.81
CA GLN A 410 -9.47 2.82 -0.80
C GLN A 410 -10.26 2.23 0.37
N THR A 411 -9.96 0.99 0.70
CA THR A 411 -10.47 0.23 1.84
C THR A 411 -9.31 -0.57 2.44
N PRO A 412 -9.48 -1.18 3.62
CA PRO A 412 -8.42 -2.00 4.22
C PRO A 412 -7.98 -3.19 3.35
N THR A 413 -8.84 -3.63 2.43
CA THR A 413 -8.65 -4.84 1.61
C THR A 413 -8.52 -4.57 0.11
N GLU A 414 -8.78 -3.34 -0.34
CA GLU A 414 -8.77 -3.02 -1.76
C GLU A 414 -8.44 -1.56 -2.00
N GLU A 415 -7.60 -1.30 -3.00
CA GLU A 415 -7.19 0.04 -3.40
C GLU A 415 -7.14 0.14 -4.93
N VAL A 416 -7.66 1.25 -5.45
CA VAL A 416 -7.49 1.69 -6.83
C VAL A 416 -6.90 3.10 -6.78
N ALA A 417 -5.76 3.29 -7.42
CA ALA A 417 -5.13 4.60 -7.55
C ALA A 417 -4.84 4.92 -9.01
N ILE A 418 -4.88 6.21 -9.31
CA ILE A 418 -4.50 6.76 -10.61
C ILE A 418 -3.36 7.75 -10.40
N GLY A 419 -2.53 7.92 -11.41
CA GLY A 419 -1.50 8.94 -11.36
C GLY A 419 -0.94 9.34 -12.70
N ILE A 420 -0.13 10.39 -12.63
CA ILE A 420 0.59 10.98 -13.75
C ILE A 420 2.04 11.20 -13.34
N ILE A 421 2.96 10.90 -14.25
CA ILE A 421 4.39 11.14 -14.10
C ILE A 421 4.81 12.07 -15.22
N GLY A 422 5.38 13.22 -14.90
CA GLY A 422 6.19 13.99 -15.83
C GLY A 422 7.65 13.62 -15.63
N SER A 423 8.33 13.16 -16.67
CA SER A 423 9.73 12.75 -16.58
C SER A 423 10.59 13.41 -17.64
N ARG A 424 11.84 13.66 -17.27
CA ARG A 424 12.92 13.98 -18.20
C ARG A 424 14.09 13.03 -17.96
N GLN A 425 14.57 12.40 -19.02
CA GLN A 425 15.76 11.55 -19.00
C GLN A 425 16.79 12.11 -19.96
N GLU A 426 18.04 12.12 -19.54
CA GLU A 426 19.18 12.52 -20.37
C GLU A 426 20.28 11.48 -20.22
N SER A 427 20.91 11.13 -21.32
CA SER A 427 22.08 10.26 -21.35
C SER A 427 23.07 10.77 -22.38
N GLU A 428 24.34 10.64 -22.08
CA GLU A 428 25.45 10.86 -22.99
C GLU A 428 26.40 9.67 -22.94
N THR A 429 27.07 9.41 -24.07
CA THR A 429 28.03 8.32 -24.21
C THR A 429 29.31 8.79 -24.88
N SER A 430 30.45 8.26 -24.45
CA SER A 430 31.77 8.57 -25.00
C SER A 430 32.62 7.32 -25.23
N ILE A 431 33.61 7.45 -26.11
CA ILE A 431 34.68 6.48 -26.34
C ILE A 431 36.01 7.21 -26.27
N LEU A 432 36.94 6.74 -25.43
CA LEU A 432 38.25 7.39 -25.24
C LEU A 432 38.08 8.89 -24.98
N ASP A 433 37.23 9.24 -24.00
CA ASP A 433 36.83 10.62 -23.64
C ASP A 433 36.23 11.46 -24.79
N THR A 434 35.86 10.84 -25.91
CA THR A 434 35.30 11.53 -27.07
C THR A 434 33.81 11.20 -27.21
N PRO A 435 32.90 12.20 -27.27
CA PRO A 435 31.47 11.95 -27.46
C PRO A 435 31.20 11.08 -28.69
N PHE A 436 30.38 10.05 -28.52
CA PHE A 436 30.11 9.08 -29.59
C PHE A 436 28.69 8.49 -29.47
N PRO A 437 27.91 8.42 -30.56
CA PRO A 437 26.56 7.85 -30.56
C PRO A 437 26.58 6.32 -30.50
N LEU A 438 26.76 5.78 -29.30
CA LEU A 438 26.68 4.33 -29.05
C LEU A 438 25.23 3.83 -28.98
N SER A 439 24.30 4.68 -28.54
CA SER A 439 22.89 4.33 -28.42
C SER A 439 22.15 4.57 -29.73
N ALA A 440 21.32 3.61 -30.14
CA ALA A 440 20.41 3.82 -31.26
C ALA A 440 19.52 5.05 -31.01
N GLY A 441 19.45 5.93 -32.00
CA GLY A 441 18.70 7.18 -31.92
C GLY A 441 19.38 8.33 -31.18
N ALA A 442 20.62 8.18 -30.70
CA ALA A 442 21.38 9.29 -30.12
C ALA A 442 21.76 10.35 -31.18
N ASP A 443 21.97 11.59 -30.75
CA ASP A 443 22.48 12.66 -31.62
C ASP A 443 23.97 12.48 -31.97
N ASP A 444 24.51 13.30 -32.88
CA ASP A 444 25.91 13.23 -33.32
C ASP A 444 26.95 13.39 -32.18
N GLU A 445 26.53 13.92 -31.03
CA GLU A 445 27.34 14.08 -29.82
C GLU A 445 27.10 12.92 -28.82
N GLY A 446 26.40 11.87 -29.22
CA GLY A 446 26.11 10.71 -28.39
C GLY A 446 25.08 10.95 -27.29
N ARG A 447 24.23 11.98 -27.44
CA ARG A 447 23.24 12.35 -26.43
C ARG A 447 21.84 11.86 -26.78
N THR A 448 21.14 11.34 -25.78
CA THR A 448 19.72 10.99 -25.84
C THR A 448 18.97 11.77 -24.77
N ARG A 449 18.02 12.61 -25.18
CA ARG A 449 17.16 13.40 -24.28
C ARG A 449 15.70 13.08 -24.53
N ILE A 450 15.01 12.64 -23.48
CA ILE A 450 13.63 12.18 -23.54
C ILE A 450 12.80 12.99 -22.56
N ASN A 451 11.69 13.55 -23.04
CA ASN A 451 10.62 14.05 -22.20
C ASN A 451 9.41 13.13 -22.37
N ALA A 452 8.77 12.72 -21.27
CA ALA A 452 7.59 11.88 -21.35
C ALA A 452 6.55 12.25 -20.28
N ILE A 453 5.28 12.10 -20.64
CA ILE A 453 4.16 12.04 -19.69
C ILE A 453 3.71 10.58 -19.61
N ARG A 454 3.64 10.06 -18.40
CA ARG A 454 3.15 8.69 -18.14
C ARG A 454 1.88 8.72 -17.31
N LEU A 455 0.81 8.14 -17.82
CA LEU A 455 -0.46 7.97 -17.12
C LEU A 455 -0.53 6.55 -16.60
N PHE A 456 -0.78 6.36 -15.31
CA PHE A 456 -0.87 5.03 -14.73
C PHE A 456 -2.13 4.82 -13.91
N GLN A 457 -2.55 3.56 -13.87
CA GLN A 457 -3.59 3.05 -12.99
C GLN A 457 -3.03 1.84 -12.28
N GLU A 458 -3.30 1.73 -10.99
CA GLU A 458 -2.90 0.59 -10.19
C GLU A 458 -4.05 0.11 -9.32
N TRP A 459 -4.09 -1.19 -9.16
CA TRP A 459 -5.10 -1.88 -8.39
C TRP A 459 -4.41 -2.89 -7.48
N THR A 460 -4.82 -2.92 -6.22
CA THR A 460 -4.36 -3.92 -5.26
C THR A 460 -5.57 -4.45 -4.51
N LYS A 461 -5.69 -5.77 -4.43
CA LYS A 461 -6.69 -6.46 -3.63
C LYS A 461 -6.01 -7.46 -2.72
N ARG A 462 -6.32 -7.38 -1.44
CA ARG A 462 -5.70 -8.17 -0.38
C ARG A 462 -6.76 -8.84 0.48
N SER A 463 -6.45 -10.06 0.90
CA SER A 463 -7.22 -10.89 1.82
C SER A 463 -6.23 -11.66 2.70
N GLU A 464 -6.73 -12.45 3.65
CA GLU A 464 -5.87 -13.26 4.51
C GLU A 464 -5.05 -14.32 3.73
N GLN A 465 -5.54 -14.77 2.57
CA GLN A 465 -4.94 -15.87 1.81
C GLN A 465 -4.22 -15.42 0.54
N GLN A 466 -4.48 -14.22 0.04
CA GLN A 466 -3.91 -13.77 -1.23
C GLN A 466 -3.85 -12.25 -1.35
N VAL A 467 -2.88 -11.81 -2.15
CA VAL A 467 -2.72 -10.44 -2.62
C VAL A 467 -2.56 -10.47 -4.14
N LEU A 468 -3.40 -9.68 -4.81
CA LEU A 468 -3.35 -9.43 -6.24
C LEU A 468 -2.98 -7.96 -6.42
N ALA A 469 -2.03 -7.68 -7.30
CA ALA A 469 -1.76 -6.32 -7.72
C ALA A 469 -1.54 -6.25 -9.24
N ALA A 470 -2.02 -5.17 -9.84
CA ALA A 470 -1.87 -4.91 -11.26
C ALA A 470 -1.57 -3.42 -11.47
N ARG A 471 -0.75 -3.11 -12.47
CA ARG A 471 -0.46 -1.76 -12.92
C ARG A 471 -0.52 -1.68 -14.44
N SER A 472 -1.17 -0.65 -14.93
CA SER A 472 -1.18 -0.28 -16.36
C SER A 472 -0.59 1.11 -16.48
N GLN A 473 0.34 1.29 -17.41
CA GLN A 473 1.01 2.56 -17.66
C GLN A 473 1.04 2.86 -19.15
N PHE A 474 0.65 4.08 -19.52
CA PHE A 474 0.74 4.62 -20.86
C PHE A 474 1.80 5.71 -20.86
N SER A 475 2.89 5.50 -21.59
CA SER A 475 3.99 6.44 -21.76
C SER A 475 3.83 7.16 -23.10
N ILE A 476 3.80 8.49 -23.05
CA ILE A 476 3.71 9.36 -24.22
C ILE A 476 4.97 10.22 -24.24
N GLY A 477 5.84 9.97 -25.21
CA GLY A 477 7.01 10.78 -25.50
C GLY A 477 6.61 12.14 -26.08
N ILE A 478 7.33 13.19 -25.68
CA ILE A 478 7.06 14.58 -26.06
C ILE A 478 8.21 15.07 -26.92
N SER A 479 7.92 15.49 -28.14
CA SER A 479 8.89 15.99 -29.11
C SER A 479 9.09 17.52 -29.04
N SER A 480 9.21 18.09 -27.84
CA SER A 480 9.34 19.54 -27.67
C SER A 480 10.52 19.92 -26.79
N GLY A 481 11.11 21.09 -27.05
CA GLY A 481 12.33 21.55 -26.41
C GLY A 481 13.57 20.98 -27.09
N ASP A 482 14.52 20.51 -26.29
CA ASP A 482 15.82 19.98 -26.69
C ASP A 482 15.87 18.44 -26.70
N THR A 483 14.71 17.79 -26.81
CA THR A 483 14.57 16.34 -26.91
C THR A 483 15.20 15.81 -28.19
N THR A 484 15.75 14.60 -28.15
CA THR A 484 16.30 13.93 -29.32
C THR A 484 15.16 13.55 -30.27
N ILE A 485 15.21 14.10 -31.49
CA ILE A 485 14.22 13.89 -32.55
C ILE A 485 14.96 13.57 -33.83
N ASN A 486 14.62 12.43 -34.42
CA ASN A 486 15.32 11.89 -35.57
C ASN A 486 14.47 12.02 -36.83
N SER A 487 15.13 12.29 -37.95
CA SER A 487 14.47 12.45 -39.26
C SER A 487 14.51 11.16 -40.09
N GLY A 488 15.36 10.19 -39.70
CA GLY A 488 15.44 8.90 -40.35
C GLY A 488 14.17 8.08 -40.10
N ARG A 489 13.71 7.40 -41.15
CA ARG A 489 12.58 6.47 -41.01
C ARG A 489 13.05 5.28 -40.18
N GLY A 490 12.46 5.09 -39.00
CA GLY A 490 12.73 3.95 -38.15
C GLY A 490 13.75 4.14 -37.05
N GLU A 491 14.44 5.29 -37.07
CA GLU A 491 15.32 5.70 -35.99
C GLU A 491 14.49 5.99 -34.74
N PRO A 492 14.79 5.35 -33.60
CA PRO A 492 14.06 5.62 -32.36
C PRO A 492 14.34 7.04 -31.88
N ASP A 493 13.35 7.68 -31.27
CA ASP A 493 13.50 9.05 -30.74
C ASP A 493 12.57 9.32 -29.55
N SER A 494 12.52 10.58 -29.09
CA SER A 494 11.67 11.00 -27.96
C SER A 494 10.18 11.08 -28.28
N ASN A 495 9.75 10.84 -29.52
CA ASN A 495 8.34 10.81 -29.90
C ASN A 495 7.85 9.37 -29.97
N PHE A 496 7.33 8.83 -28.89
CA PHE A 496 6.86 7.44 -28.85
C PHE A 496 5.57 7.28 -28.06
N PHE A 497 4.88 6.17 -28.30
CA PHE A 497 3.83 5.68 -27.43
C PHE A 497 4.15 4.25 -27.00
N ALA A 498 4.16 4.01 -25.70
CA ALA A 498 4.32 2.68 -25.15
C ALA A 498 3.26 2.41 -24.07
N TRP A 499 2.71 1.21 -24.07
CA TRP A 499 1.90 0.69 -22.98
C TRP A 499 2.68 -0.39 -22.24
N ARG A 500 2.66 -0.34 -20.91
CA ARG A 500 3.23 -1.36 -20.05
C ARG A 500 2.20 -1.88 -19.05
N GLY A 501 2.04 -3.19 -18.99
CA GLY A 501 1.15 -3.89 -18.07
C GLY A 501 1.95 -4.80 -17.15
N GLN A 502 1.74 -4.66 -15.83
CA GLN A 502 2.40 -5.45 -14.81
C GLN A 502 1.38 -6.13 -13.91
N GLY A 503 1.65 -7.36 -13.49
CA GLY A 503 0.76 -8.13 -12.63
C GLY A 503 1.53 -9.01 -11.67
N GLN A 504 1.04 -9.10 -10.44
CA GLN A 504 1.54 -10.04 -9.44
C GLN A 504 0.39 -10.67 -8.64
N TRP A 505 0.56 -11.96 -8.34
CA TRP A 505 -0.35 -12.72 -7.50
C TRP A 505 0.45 -13.52 -6.49
N VAL A 506 0.25 -13.20 -5.22
CA VAL A 506 0.77 -13.98 -4.10
C VAL A 506 -0.38 -14.69 -3.45
N ARG A 507 -0.24 -16.01 -3.29
CA ARG A 507 -1.24 -16.86 -2.65
C ARG A 507 -0.58 -17.74 -1.60
N LEU A 508 -1.13 -17.70 -0.39
CA LEU A 508 -0.85 -18.65 0.66
C LEU A 508 -1.56 -19.97 0.34
N LEU A 509 -0.81 -21.04 0.11
CA LEU A 509 -1.36 -22.38 -0.17
C LEU A 509 -1.47 -23.23 1.10
N ALA A 510 -0.56 -23.00 2.05
CA ALA A 510 -0.49 -23.62 3.37
C ALA A 510 0.37 -22.71 4.27
N PRO A 511 0.45 -22.93 5.59
CA PRO A 511 1.32 -22.14 6.48
C PRO A 511 2.73 -21.98 5.89
N ASN A 512 3.18 -20.73 5.72
CA ASN A 512 4.46 -20.34 5.12
C ASN A 512 4.77 -20.92 3.73
N THR A 513 3.76 -21.48 3.05
CA THR A 513 3.85 -22.00 1.70
C THR A 513 3.20 -21.03 0.74
N ILE A 514 4.01 -20.38 -0.09
CA ILE A 514 3.57 -19.26 -0.93
C ILE A 514 3.74 -19.63 -2.40
N LEU A 515 2.68 -19.43 -3.19
CA LEU A 515 2.78 -19.32 -4.64
C LEU A 515 2.90 -17.84 -5.02
N LEU A 516 3.92 -17.50 -5.80
CA LEU A 516 4.13 -16.19 -6.40
C LEU A 516 4.07 -16.33 -7.92
N ILE A 517 3.19 -15.56 -8.55
CA ILE A 517 3.17 -15.39 -10.00
C ILE A 517 3.41 -13.91 -10.31
N ARG A 518 4.33 -13.63 -11.23
CA ARG A 518 4.66 -12.28 -11.71
C ARG A 518 4.63 -12.24 -13.23
N GLY A 519 4.27 -11.10 -13.80
CA GLY A 519 4.38 -10.86 -15.24
C GLY A 519 4.48 -9.38 -15.58
N ASP A 520 5.10 -9.11 -16.72
CA ASP A 520 5.31 -7.78 -17.27
C ASP A 520 5.21 -7.86 -18.79
N VAL A 521 4.55 -6.89 -19.41
CA VAL A 521 4.34 -6.79 -20.84
C VAL A 521 4.53 -5.35 -21.27
N GLN A 522 5.31 -5.12 -22.32
CA GLN A 522 5.45 -3.82 -22.97
C GLN A 522 5.08 -3.92 -24.44
N LEU A 523 4.29 -2.95 -24.91
CA LEU A 523 3.89 -2.78 -26.30
C LEU A 523 4.16 -1.34 -26.74
N ALA A 524 4.97 -1.17 -27.77
CA ALA A 524 5.34 0.11 -28.37
C ALA A 524 4.75 0.26 -29.77
N ASP A 525 4.43 1.50 -30.15
CA ASP A 525 3.92 1.80 -31.48
C ASP A 525 5.03 1.87 -32.56
N ARG A 526 6.29 1.98 -32.12
CA ARG A 526 7.51 2.21 -32.94
C ARG A 526 8.77 1.70 -32.24
N SER A 527 9.92 1.83 -32.91
CA SER A 527 11.25 1.63 -32.34
C SER A 527 11.48 2.58 -31.16
N LEU A 528 11.92 2.06 -30.02
CA LEU A 528 12.20 2.84 -28.82
C LEU A 528 13.69 3.06 -28.64
N VAL A 529 14.05 4.21 -28.07
CA VAL A 529 15.42 4.42 -27.60
C VAL A 529 15.70 3.44 -26.46
N PRO A 530 16.92 2.90 -26.31
CA PRO A 530 17.24 1.89 -25.31
C PRO A 530 16.74 2.21 -23.90
N LEU A 531 16.79 3.48 -23.49
CA LEU A 531 16.29 3.97 -22.19
C LEU A 531 14.80 3.68 -21.93
N GLU A 532 13.99 3.44 -22.96
CA GLU A 532 12.55 3.12 -22.85
C GLU A 532 12.23 1.67 -23.29
N GLN A 533 13.22 0.89 -23.72
CA GLN A 533 13.06 -0.52 -24.09
C GLN A 533 12.86 -1.41 -22.86
N ILE A 534 12.26 -2.58 -23.06
CA ILE A 534 12.10 -3.60 -22.02
C ILE A 534 13.30 -4.56 -22.03
N GLY A 535 13.88 -4.79 -20.84
CA GLY A 535 14.91 -5.80 -20.62
C GLY A 535 14.34 -7.12 -20.13
N ILE A 536 14.76 -8.24 -20.72
CA ILE A 536 14.36 -9.61 -20.37
C ILE A 536 15.60 -10.48 -20.18
N GLY A 537 15.64 -11.22 -19.08
CA GLY A 537 16.81 -11.96 -18.58
C GLY A 537 17.33 -11.35 -17.27
N GLY A 538 17.76 -12.20 -16.34
CA GLY A 538 18.34 -11.80 -15.05
C GLY A 538 17.44 -12.03 -13.84
N LEU A 539 17.85 -11.46 -12.71
CA LEU A 539 17.29 -11.76 -11.38
C LEU A 539 15.79 -11.44 -11.25
N GLU A 540 15.34 -10.36 -11.88
CA GLU A 540 13.96 -9.86 -11.75
C GLU A 540 13.02 -10.28 -12.88
N SER A 541 13.52 -11.01 -13.89
CA SER A 541 12.73 -11.49 -15.02
C SER A 541 12.94 -13.00 -15.22
N VAL A 542 13.72 -13.40 -16.23
CA VAL A 542 14.02 -14.80 -16.54
C VAL A 542 15.37 -15.17 -15.91
N ARG A 543 15.32 -15.81 -14.74
CA ARG A 543 16.52 -16.21 -13.99
C ARG A 543 17.28 -17.32 -14.73
N GLY A 544 18.56 -17.49 -14.43
CA GLY A 544 19.43 -18.41 -15.15
C GLY A 544 20.07 -17.83 -16.41
N TYR A 545 19.60 -16.66 -16.84
CA TYR A 545 20.20 -15.86 -17.91
C TYR A 545 20.83 -14.60 -17.32
N ARG A 546 21.79 -14.03 -18.04
CA ARG A 546 22.39 -12.73 -17.71
C ARG A 546 21.32 -11.61 -17.69
N GLN A 547 21.54 -10.61 -16.84
CA GLN A 547 20.70 -9.42 -16.77
C GLN A 547 20.62 -8.69 -18.12
N ASP A 548 19.40 -8.31 -18.51
CA ASP A 548 19.07 -7.57 -19.73
C ASP A 548 19.61 -8.26 -21.01
N LEU A 549 19.55 -9.59 -21.06
CA LEU A 549 20.01 -10.39 -22.21
C LEU A 549 19.30 -9.99 -23.51
N ILE A 550 17.98 -9.84 -23.45
CA ILE A 550 17.15 -9.35 -24.55
C ILE A 550 16.71 -7.93 -24.16
N LEU A 551 17.06 -6.96 -24.99
CA LEU A 551 16.60 -5.57 -24.88
C LEU A 551 15.82 -5.23 -26.15
N SER A 552 14.53 -4.87 -26.00
CA SER A 552 13.63 -4.74 -27.15
C SER A 552 12.52 -3.70 -26.95
N ASP A 553 11.90 -3.25 -28.04
CA ASP A 553 10.80 -2.27 -28.00
C ASP A 553 9.56 -2.84 -27.30
N ASN A 554 9.25 -4.10 -27.62
CA ASN A 554 8.13 -4.85 -27.08
C ASN A 554 8.66 -6.11 -26.41
N GLY A 555 7.91 -6.63 -25.44
CA GLY A 555 8.28 -7.87 -24.80
C GLY A 555 7.27 -8.30 -23.76
N ALA A 556 7.39 -9.55 -23.33
CA ALA A 556 6.59 -10.12 -22.27
C ALA A 556 7.42 -11.11 -21.46
N PHE A 557 7.26 -11.11 -20.15
CA PHE A 557 7.75 -12.19 -19.29
C PHE A 557 6.67 -12.66 -18.31
N ILE A 558 6.79 -13.91 -17.91
CA ILE A 558 6.02 -14.51 -16.82
C ILE A 558 6.91 -15.40 -15.96
N SER A 559 6.67 -15.38 -14.67
CA SER A 559 7.42 -16.16 -13.67
C SER A 559 6.44 -16.79 -12.69
N ALA A 560 6.66 -18.06 -12.39
CA ALA A 560 5.96 -18.79 -11.34
C ALA A 560 6.98 -19.37 -10.34
N GLU A 561 6.81 -19.06 -9.06
CA GLU A 561 7.69 -19.50 -7.98
C GLU A 561 6.86 -20.07 -6.84
N LEU A 562 7.28 -21.21 -6.30
CA LEU A 562 6.67 -21.83 -5.13
C LEU A 562 7.68 -21.80 -3.98
N ARG A 563 7.34 -21.15 -2.86
CA ARG A 563 8.18 -21.09 -1.66
C ARG A 563 7.68 -22.10 -0.64
N LEU A 564 8.47 -23.14 -0.40
CA LEU A 564 8.14 -24.26 0.48
C LEU A 564 8.97 -24.15 1.77
N PRO A 565 8.37 -24.04 2.97
CA PRO A 565 9.13 -24.00 4.21
C PRO A 565 9.79 -25.36 4.47
N ILE A 566 11.11 -25.36 4.70
CA ILE A 566 11.88 -26.56 5.04
C ILE A 566 12.45 -26.50 6.46
N ILE A 567 12.68 -25.30 6.99
CA ILE A 567 13.03 -25.06 8.39
C ILE A 567 12.18 -23.90 8.87
N GLN A 568 11.54 -24.08 10.02
CA GLN A 568 10.81 -23.02 10.70
C GLN A 568 11.07 -23.11 12.19
N ASN A 569 11.64 -22.06 12.76
CA ASN A 569 11.82 -21.92 14.20
C ASN A 569 11.32 -20.52 14.62
N PRO A 570 10.07 -20.42 15.09
CA PRO A 570 9.46 -19.16 15.51
C PRO A 570 10.25 -18.45 16.63
N ASP A 571 10.80 -19.18 17.60
CA ASP A 571 11.50 -18.61 18.76
C ASP A 571 12.75 -17.83 18.34
N SER A 572 13.45 -18.33 17.33
CA SER A 572 14.61 -17.65 16.73
C SER A 572 14.22 -16.66 15.62
N GLY A 573 13.01 -16.75 15.09
CA GLY A 573 12.59 -16.06 13.86
C GLY A 573 13.23 -16.63 12.58
N THR A 574 13.77 -17.85 12.61
CA THR A 574 14.37 -18.50 11.43
C THR A 574 13.30 -19.14 10.56
N LEU A 575 13.28 -18.76 9.29
CA LEU A 575 12.50 -19.41 8.23
C LEU A 575 13.42 -19.69 7.04
N VAL A 576 13.56 -20.96 6.67
CA VAL A 576 14.26 -21.36 5.44
C VAL A 576 13.25 -22.00 4.50
N GLN A 577 13.22 -21.53 3.26
CA GLN A 577 12.31 -21.97 2.22
C GLN A 577 13.09 -22.48 1.01
N LEU A 578 12.63 -23.60 0.45
CA LEU A 578 13.02 -24.07 -0.87
C LEU A 578 12.15 -23.38 -1.92
N THR A 579 12.74 -22.85 -2.98
CA THR A 579 12.03 -22.02 -3.97
C THR A 579 12.22 -22.52 -5.41
N PRO A 580 11.58 -23.63 -5.82
CA PRO A 580 11.51 -23.99 -7.22
C PRO A 580 10.76 -22.92 -8.03
N PHE A 581 11.23 -22.67 -9.25
CA PHE A 581 10.65 -21.68 -10.13
C PHE A 581 10.71 -22.08 -11.61
N LEU A 582 9.83 -21.47 -12.40
CA LEU A 582 9.77 -21.55 -13.86
C LEU A 582 9.57 -20.13 -14.40
N ASP A 583 10.48 -19.69 -15.27
CA ASP A 583 10.42 -18.38 -15.91
C ASP A 583 10.40 -18.52 -17.44
N PHE A 584 9.71 -17.59 -18.10
CA PHE A 584 9.62 -17.50 -19.55
C PHE A 584 9.57 -16.03 -19.97
N GLY A 585 10.27 -15.69 -21.06
CA GLY A 585 10.23 -14.34 -21.61
C GLY A 585 10.53 -14.29 -23.09
N THR A 586 9.97 -13.29 -23.77
CA THR A 586 10.17 -13.06 -25.20
C THR A 586 10.17 -11.56 -25.50
N GLY A 587 11.05 -11.11 -26.39
CA GLY A 587 11.15 -9.74 -26.86
C GLY A 587 10.97 -9.65 -28.36
N TRP A 588 10.54 -8.50 -28.89
CA TRP A 588 10.51 -8.25 -30.32
C TRP A 588 10.54 -6.75 -30.62
N ASN A 589 11.18 -6.38 -31.72
CA ASN A 589 11.28 -5.00 -32.17
C ASN A 589 10.18 -4.68 -33.18
N LYS A 590 9.83 -3.40 -33.32
CA LYS A 590 8.74 -2.98 -34.22
C LYS A 590 9.15 -3.04 -35.69
N GLU A 591 10.42 -2.81 -35.97
CA GLU A 591 10.97 -2.74 -37.32
C GLU A 591 11.95 -3.87 -37.58
N ASP A 592 11.83 -4.48 -38.77
CA ASP A 592 12.48 -5.73 -39.16
C ASP A 592 14.02 -5.60 -39.32
N GLU A 593 14.58 -4.39 -39.40
CA GLU A 593 16.05 -4.20 -39.59
C GLU A 593 16.88 -4.51 -38.33
N ASN A 594 16.24 -4.61 -37.16
CA ASN A 594 16.88 -4.92 -35.87
C ASN A 594 16.29 -6.18 -35.22
N ASP A 595 15.96 -7.20 -36.02
CA ASP A 595 15.39 -8.44 -35.50
C ASP A 595 16.37 -9.14 -34.56
N ILE A 596 15.89 -9.57 -33.40
CA ILE A 596 16.73 -10.15 -32.34
C ILE A 596 16.83 -11.66 -32.59
N ASP A 597 18.02 -12.16 -32.88
CA ASP A 597 18.30 -13.60 -32.89
C ASP A 597 17.99 -14.19 -31.49
N ASP A 598 17.26 -15.31 -31.43
CA ASP A 598 16.83 -15.97 -30.17
C ASP A 598 16.02 -15.08 -29.22
N ASN A 599 14.92 -14.55 -29.76
CA ASN A 599 14.01 -13.63 -29.09
C ASN A 599 13.15 -14.23 -27.94
N THR A 600 13.40 -15.47 -27.55
CA THR A 600 12.62 -16.22 -26.54
C THR A 600 13.54 -17.03 -25.65
N ILE A 601 13.43 -16.81 -24.34
CA ILE A 601 14.21 -17.52 -23.32
C ILE A 601 13.30 -18.12 -22.25
N ALA A 602 13.74 -19.23 -21.66
CA ALA A 602 12.98 -19.93 -20.64
C ALA A 602 13.91 -20.65 -19.67
N SER A 603 13.56 -20.69 -18.39
CA SER A 603 14.37 -21.36 -17.39
C SER A 603 13.55 -22.10 -16.36
N LEU A 604 14.15 -23.16 -15.83
CA LEU A 604 13.65 -23.88 -14.66
C LEU A 604 14.74 -23.82 -13.60
N GLY A 605 14.40 -23.55 -12.35
CA GLY A 605 15.44 -23.51 -11.33
C GLY A 605 14.96 -23.80 -9.93
N LEU A 606 15.94 -23.73 -9.03
CA LEU A 606 15.77 -24.02 -7.63
C LEU A 606 16.57 -23.01 -6.82
N GLY A 607 15.92 -22.42 -5.83
CA GLY A 607 16.57 -21.54 -4.87
C GLY A 607 16.37 -21.99 -3.43
N LEU A 608 17.12 -21.34 -2.56
CA LEU A 608 17.04 -21.40 -1.12
C LEU A 608 16.92 -19.97 -0.59
N ARG A 609 15.86 -19.72 0.15
CA ARG A 609 15.59 -18.45 0.81
C ARG A 609 15.71 -18.63 2.32
N TRP A 610 16.51 -17.80 2.97
CA TRP A 610 16.67 -17.77 4.42
C TRP A 610 16.25 -16.41 4.94
N GLN A 611 15.32 -16.40 5.87
CA GLN A 611 14.90 -15.22 6.62
C GLN A 611 15.25 -15.43 8.10
N GLN A 612 15.82 -14.40 8.72
CA GLN A 612 16.13 -14.37 10.15
C GLN A 612 15.51 -13.12 10.77
N GLY A 613 14.40 -13.31 11.49
CA GLY A 613 13.61 -12.22 12.05
C GLY A 613 13.22 -11.20 10.97
N ASN A 614 13.39 -9.91 11.31
CA ASN A 614 13.11 -8.80 10.40
C ASN A 614 14.39 -8.16 9.82
N PHE A 615 15.57 -8.62 10.26
CA PHE A 615 16.84 -7.95 9.99
C PHE A 615 17.65 -8.58 8.86
N LEU A 616 17.42 -9.85 8.50
CA LEU A 616 18.18 -10.52 7.43
C LEU A 616 17.25 -11.35 6.54
N GLU A 617 17.44 -11.18 5.24
CA GLU A 617 16.92 -12.05 4.20
C GLU A 617 18.04 -12.38 3.22
N ALA A 618 18.26 -13.66 2.94
CA ALA A 618 19.25 -14.13 1.98
C ALA A 618 18.58 -15.09 1.00
N ASN A 619 18.82 -14.89 -0.28
CA ASN A 619 18.33 -15.70 -1.37
C ASN A 619 19.53 -16.16 -2.18
N VAL A 620 19.59 -17.44 -2.49
CA VAL A 620 20.53 -18.01 -3.46
C VAL A 620 19.76 -18.95 -4.36
N GLY A 621 20.08 -19.00 -5.63
CA GLY A 621 19.51 -20.01 -6.49
C GLY A 621 20.27 -20.20 -7.77
N TRP A 622 19.83 -21.22 -8.50
CA TRP A 622 20.39 -21.63 -9.76
C TRP A 622 19.26 -21.87 -10.76
N GLY A 623 19.38 -21.25 -11.94
CA GLY A 623 18.47 -21.41 -13.05
C GLY A 623 19.12 -22.20 -14.18
N LEU A 624 18.48 -23.29 -14.58
CA LEU A 624 18.81 -24.05 -15.79
C LEU A 624 18.18 -23.36 -16.99
N GLN A 625 19.02 -22.94 -17.94
CA GLN A 625 18.59 -22.40 -19.23
C GLN A 625 17.96 -23.53 -20.07
N LEU A 626 16.70 -23.36 -20.49
CA LEU A 626 16.00 -24.32 -21.35
C LEU A 626 16.19 -23.99 -22.84
N VAL A 627 16.48 -22.72 -23.14
CA VAL A 627 16.91 -22.25 -24.46
C VAL A 627 18.37 -21.82 -24.33
N PRO A 628 19.32 -22.53 -24.96
CA PRO A 628 20.73 -22.17 -24.86
C PRO A 628 20.98 -20.84 -25.56
N VAL A 629 21.87 -20.02 -24.98
CA VAL A 629 22.34 -18.78 -25.57
C VAL A 629 23.86 -18.73 -25.46
N ASP A 630 24.52 -18.13 -26.43
CA ASP A 630 25.97 -17.99 -26.40
C ASP A 630 26.38 -16.94 -25.35
N THR A 631 26.94 -17.40 -24.25
CA THR A 631 27.50 -16.55 -23.17
C THR A 631 29.02 -16.67 -23.11
N ARG A 632 29.66 -15.71 -22.44
CA ARG A 632 31.12 -15.72 -22.21
C ARG A 632 31.51 -16.44 -20.92
N ASP A 633 30.53 -16.93 -20.16
CA ASP A 633 30.66 -17.68 -18.89
C ASP A 633 31.65 -17.04 -17.92
N ARG A 634 31.57 -15.71 -17.78
CA ARG A 634 32.50 -14.91 -16.96
C ARG A 634 31.96 -14.57 -15.59
N THR A 635 30.64 -14.65 -15.42
CA THR A 635 29.95 -14.21 -14.21
C THR A 635 29.04 -15.30 -13.68
N LEU A 636 28.77 -15.27 -12.37
CA LEU A 636 27.85 -16.19 -11.72
C LEU A 636 26.47 -16.25 -12.41
N GLN A 637 25.98 -15.11 -12.90
CA GLN A 637 24.69 -15.05 -13.61
C GLN A 637 24.72 -15.81 -14.94
N GLU A 638 25.83 -15.74 -15.68
CA GLU A 638 25.99 -16.48 -16.94
C GLU A 638 26.09 -17.99 -16.69
N ASP A 639 26.63 -18.40 -15.54
CA ASP A 639 26.60 -19.78 -15.05
C ASP A 639 25.23 -20.19 -14.44
N GLY A 640 24.24 -19.30 -14.49
CA GLY A 640 22.89 -19.49 -14.00
C GLY A 640 22.70 -19.26 -12.49
N PHE A 641 23.74 -18.87 -11.76
CA PHE A 641 23.69 -18.58 -10.32
C PHE A 641 23.27 -17.14 -10.02
N TYR A 642 22.35 -17.00 -9.07
CA TYR A 642 21.91 -15.71 -8.59
C TYR A 642 21.86 -15.68 -7.06
N PHE A 643 22.06 -14.50 -6.49
CA PHE A 643 21.89 -14.27 -5.07
C PHE A 643 21.41 -12.86 -4.77
N SER A 644 20.79 -12.71 -3.60
CA SER A 644 20.43 -11.42 -3.01
C SER A 644 20.43 -11.54 -1.48
N VAL A 645 21.16 -10.67 -0.81
CA VAL A 645 21.22 -10.57 0.64
C VAL A 645 20.77 -9.18 1.04
N ILE A 646 19.69 -9.09 1.81
CA ILE A 646 19.11 -7.88 2.34
C ILE A 646 19.32 -7.87 3.85
N PHE A 647 19.97 -6.83 4.34
CA PHE A 647 20.20 -6.59 5.75
C PHE A 647 19.54 -5.28 6.19
N ARG A 648 18.76 -5.33 7.28
CA ARG A 648 18.01 -4.21 7.87
C ARG A 648 18.42 -4.06 9.34
N PRO A 649 19.43 -3.22 9.63
CA PRO A 649 19.91 -3.05 11.00
C PRO A 649 18.94 -2.29 11.91
N PHE A 650 17.98 -1.55 11.33
CA PHE A 650 16.99 -0.73 12.03
C PHE A 650 15.60 -0.99 11.48
#